data_AF-A0A0K1EDJ8-F1
#
_entry.id   AF-A0A0K1EDJ8-F1
#
_cell.length_a   1.000
_cell.length_b   1.000
_cell.length_c   1.000
_cell.angle_alpha   90.00
_cell.angle_beta   90.00
_cell.angle_gamma   90.00
#
_symmetry.space_group_name_H-M   'P 1'
#
loop_
_entity.id
_entity.type
_entity.pdbx_description
1 polymer ?
#
loop_
_entity_poly.entity_id
_entity_poly.type
_entity_poly.pdbx_seq_one_letter_code
_entity_poly.pdbx_strand_id
1 'polypeptide(L)'
;MRKFSPPIRILSSLAPLLGGAALLATLAPACSGGSDDDASKGGCANDAAYFQANVWEPILSKKCVICHSEGGLAAGTRLSLQRGTDPAAMEANFEMAKALAADTDAGGNSVLLLKPANLHENGHTGGELMRRGSPQYQALETFVSRVNKGQGCDVPVASCDVPTPGARMLRRLSRAEYDATIRDLFSIESHWGAGFTADTVVNGFDNNAAALRVSPLLADQARRAADEIAAKALENPGALLSCDVAAGNTACAEKLVEDLGRRAFRRPLTDKDKARYTALYETVAAGEGFLMGVQTVISAMLQSPHFLYRTEIGAPVEVAGEVQLTQYEIAVELSYMLWGTMPDAELFAAADAGQLATPAQLEAQARRMLADDRSEEAIMRFIEQWLDIERLGVVPKDAVTFPEFDMAIRAAMRSETRRFVQHVVREGEGTLTELLTAKYSFVNPELAAFYGMSPGDLGDDGLARVELGGTPRAGIITQGSVLATHARPNSSSPIHRGELIREKLLCQPLPPPPPGLNAQPPPLDPAKTGRERYTEHSTNMACASCHRLVDPIGFAFEQFDGIGRLRDDDNGKPLDVSGEIVASTQTDGAFSGTDELTQKLAGSPEVHDCFSLQWMRFGYGVEEDAQLSCTAKAVGEELTASGLKVEDLIVGLVKARHFTSRVGDGSETEPVDGGSSGTPGTPTDPPPGTNNPPPASGLDVVFDLNNDWGSGYCAAVKVTNKGSSPLTWSFEREVEGTMTDIWNAVAEPAGAKTRFRGVEHNATLDPTEVADFGFCATR
;
A
#
# COMPACT_ATOMS: atom_id res chain seq x y z
N MET A 1 51.15 24.65 -18.65
CA MET A 1 51.72 25.95 -19.12
C MET A 1 50.58 26.97 -19.29
N ARG A 2 50.90 28.24 -19.61
CA ARG A 2 49.97 29.38 -19.82
C ARG A 2 48.88 29.03 -20.87
N LYS A 3 47.59 29.37 -20.67
CA LYS A 3 46.92 30.66 -21.02
C LYS A 3 47.33 31.21 -22.39
N PHE A 4 46.36 31.43 -23.30
CA PHE A 4 46.00 32.76 -23.88
C PHE A 4 44.97 32.69 -25.03
N SER A 5 44.10 33.71 -25.08
CA SER A 5 43.34 34.26 -26.24
C SER A 5 43.44 35.80 -26.13
N PRO A 6 42.97 36.64 -27.09
CA PRO A 6 42.71 36.51 -28.54
C PRO A 6 43.69 37.44 -29.34
N PRO A 7 43.40 37.96 -30.56
CA PRO A 7 42.49 39.11 -30.84
C PRO A 7 41.55 38.89 -32.08
N ILE A 8 40.48 39.63 -32.42
CA ILE A 8 39.91 40.99 -32.15
C ILE A 8 40.18 42.07 -33.24
N ARG A 9 39.10 42.80 -33.64
CA ARG A 9 39.00 44.10 -34.42
C ARG A 9 39.08 44.02 -35.98
N ILE A 10 38.42 44.87 -36.80
CA ILE A 10 37.51 46.03 -36.54
C ILE A 10 36.50 46.36 -37.69
N LEU A 11 35.46 47.16 -37.33
CA LEU A 11 34.55 48.09 -38.06
C LEU A 11 34.74 48.35 -39.59
N SER A 12 33.74 48.80 -40.37
CA SER A 12 32.56 49.68 -40.08
C SER A 12 31.33 49.22 -40.92
N SER A 13 30.16 49.89 -41.09
CA SER A 13 29.54 51.21 -40.76
C SER A 13 28.02 51.09 -41.07
N LEU A 14 27.05 51.98 -40.78
CA LEU A 14 26.96 53.36 -40.23
C LEU A 14 25.55 53.57 -39.59
N ALA A 15 25.10 54.82 -39.37
CA ALA A 15 23.74 55.24 -38.96
C ALA A 15 23.39 56.59 -39.67
N PRO A 16 22.22 57.29 -39.52
CA PRO A 16 21.45 57.57 -38.29
C PRO A 16 19.94 57.17 -38.45
N LEU A 17 18.85 57.76 -37.92
CA LEU A 17 18.53 59.05 -37.28
C LEU A 17 17.34 58.93 -36.27
N LEU A 18 16.45 59.93 -36.17
CA LEU A 18 15.43 60.12 -35.12
C LEU A 18 13.98 60.09 -35.63
N GLY A 19 13.02 59.79 -34.73
CA GLY A 19 11.61 60.20 -34.83
C GLY A 19 10.68 59.43 -33.89
N GLY A 20 9.90 60.13 -33.04
CA GLY A 20 8.95 59.47 -32.13
C GLY A 20 7.85 60.36 -31.56
N ALA A 21 6.60 59.95 -31.79
CA ALA A 21 5.31 60.42 -31.24
C ALA A 21 4.18 59.67 -31.99
N ALA A 22 2.92 59.53 -31.56
CA ALA A 22 2.28 59.47 -30.24
C ALA A 22 0.81 59.00 -30.45
N LEU A 23 0.12 58.58 -29.39
CA LEU A 23 -1.27 58.08 -29.28
C LEU A 23 -2.31 58.59 -30.32
N LEU A 24 -3.22 57.70 -30.79
CA LEU A 24 -4.64 57.62 -30.31
C LEU A 24 -5.48 56.50 -30.98
N ALA A 25 -6.69 56.28 -30.45
CA ALA A 25 -7.67 55.22 -30.76
C ALA A 25 -8.31 55.35 -32.19
N THR A 26 -9.10 54.40 -32.75
CA THR A 26 -10.34 53.79 -32.22
C THR A 26 -10.80 52.49 -32.92
N LEU A 27 -11.57 51.67 -32.18
CA LEU A 27 -12.73 50.80 -32.56
C LEU A 27 -12.80 50.09 -33.94
N ALA A 28 -13.21 48.82 -33.90
CA ALA A 28 -13.49 47.96 -35.06
C ALA A 28 -14.82 48.30 -35.79
N PRO A 29 -15.04 47.66 -36.96
CA PRO A 29 -16.21 46.76 -37.06
C PRO A 29 -15.84 45.33 -37.53
N ALA A 30 -16.81 44.43 -37.47
CA ALA A 30 -16.63 42.98 -37.68
C ALA A 30 -17.18 42.45 -39.03
N CYS A 31 -17.14 41.12 -39.18
CA CYS A 31 -17.90 40.29 -40.13
C CYS A 31 -17.42 40.21 -41.59
N SER A 32 -16.61 39.17 -41.88
CA SER A 32 -17.05 38.08 -42.79
C SER A 32 -16.18 36.83 -42.59
N GLY A 33 -16.54 35.96 -41.64
CA GLY A 33 -15.94 34.62 -41.51
C GLY A 33 -16.73 33.59 -42.32
N GLY A 34 -16.07 32.58 -42.88
CA GLY A 34 -16.74 31.54 -43.67
C GLY A 34 -15.81 30.69 -44.55
N SER A 35 -14.94 29.88 -43.94
CA SER A 35 -14.31 28.71 -44.57
C SER A 35 -13.88 27.71 -43.49
N ASP A 36 -14.71 26.68 -43.34
CA ASP A 36 -14.40 25.28 -43.01
C ASP A 36 -13.58 24.93 -41.74
N ASP A 37 -14.26 24.26 -40.81
CA ASP A 37 -13.72 23.68 -39.58
C ASP A 37 -12.87 22.41 -39.83
N ASP A 38 -11.68 22.31 -39.22
CA ASP A 38 -11.02 21.02 -38.95
C ASP A 38 -10.30 20.99 -37.58
N ALA A 39 -10.93 21.60 -36.57
CA ALA A 39 -10.45 21.62 -35.17
C ALA A 39 -10.96 20.42 -34.35
N SER A 40 -11.34 19.32 -35.00
CA SER A 40 -12.21 18.27 -34.44
C SER A 40 -11.63 16.84 -34.54
N LYS A 41 -10.30 16.72 -34.58
CA LYS A 41 -9.58 15.43 -34.46
C LYS A 41 -8.79 15.42 -33.14
N GLY A 42 -9.20 14.56 -32.22
CA GLY A 42 -8.68 14.51 -30.84
C GLY A 42 -7.21 14.10 -30.74
N GLY A 43 -6.57 14.54 -29.65
CA GLY A 43 -5.16 14.30 -29.34
C GLY A 43 -4.42 15.56 -28.89
N CYS A 44 -3.44 15.39 -28.01
CA CYS A 44 -2.50 16.41 -27.58
C CYS A 44 -1.14 16.21 -28.27
N ALA A 45 -0.41 17.30 -28.54
CA ALA A 45 0.88 17.25 -29.25
C ALA A 45 2.00 16.43 -28.56
N ASN A 46 1.81 16.08 -27.29
CA ASN A 46 2.74 15.32 -26.44
C ASN A 46 2.18 13.93 -26.01
N ASP A 47 1.14 13.39 -26.68
CA ASP A 47 0.50 12.13 -26.27
C ASP A 47 1.39 10.90 -26.29
N ALA A 48 2.32 10.78 -27.25
CA ALA A 48 3.28 9.66 -27.26
C ALA A 48 4.23 9.71 -26.04
N ALA A 49 4.63 10.92 -25.61
CA ALA A 49 5.47 11.12 -24.43
C ALA A 49 4.69 10.86 -23.13
N TYR A 50 3.43 11.34 -23.05
CA TYR A 50 2.53 11.00 -21.93
C TYR A 50 2.29 9.50 -21.85
N PHE A 51 2.04 8.84 -22.99
CA PHE A 51 1.90 7.39 -23.05
C PHE A 51 3.15 6.69 -22.50
N GLN A 52 4.35 7.02 -22.99
CA GLN A 52 5.58 6.38 -22.55
C GLN A 52 5.76 6.50 -21.02
N ALA A 53 5.75 7.74 -20.50
CA ALA A 53 6.10 7.99 -19.10
C ALA A 53 4.97 7.66 -18.10
N ASN A 54 3.71 7.91 -18.47
CA ASN A 54 2.57 7.80 -17.54
C ASN A 54 1.71 6.54 -17.76
N VAL A 55 1.86 5.80 -18.86
CA VAL A 55 1.05 4.59 -19.17
C VAL A 55 1.91 3.36 -19.47
N TRP A 56 2.97 3.47 -20.26
CA TRP A 56 3.80 2.31 -20.60
C TRP A 56 4.62 1.85 -19.38
N GLU A 57 5.51 2.70 -18.87
CA GLU A 57 6.44 2.32 -17.80
C GLU A 57 5.75 1.94 -16.45
N PRO A 58 4.75 2.68 -15.93
CA PRO A 58 4.11 2.33 -14.65
C PRO A 58 2.98 1.29 -14.78
N ILE A 59 2.50 0.97 -15.99
CA ILE A 59 1.32 0.10 -16.17
C ILE A 59 1.59 -1.02 -17.18
N LEU A 60 1.70 -0.70 -18.47
CA LEU A 60 1.62 -1.71 -19.51
C LEU A 60 2.83 -2.65 -19.52
N SER A 61 4.04 -2.13 -19.26
CA SER A 61 5.27 -2.91 -19.18
C SER A 61 5.33 -3.83 -17.94
N LYS A 62 4.64 -3.48 -16.85
CA LYS A 62 4.62 -4.25 -15.58
C LYS A 62 3.44 -5.22 -15.46
N LYS A 63 2.24 -4.79 -15.88
CA LYS A 63 0.97 -5.50 -15.63
C LYS A 63 0.38 -6.18 -16.88
N CYS A 64 0.53 -5.58 -18.06
CA CYS A 64 -0.20 -6.02 -19.26
C CYS A 64 0.65 -6.86 -20.21
N VAL A 65 1.91 -6.46 -20.46
CA VAL A 65 2.79 -7.09 -21.46
C VAL A 65 3.04 -8.57 -21.16
N ILE A 66 3.05 -8.98 -19.88
CA ILE A 66 3.18 -10.38 -19.44
C ILE A 66 2.17 -11.29 -20.17
N CYS A 67 0.92 -10.86 -20.26
CA CYS A 67 -0.14 -11.60 -20.96
C CYS A 67 -0.28 -11.17 -22.43
N HIS A 68 -0.10 -9.89 -22.76
CA HIS A 68 -0.43 -9.30 -24.06
C HIS A 68 0.69 -9.29 -25.11
N SER A 69 1.86 -9.87 -24.81
CA SER A 69 2.96 -9.97 -25.78
C SER A 69 3.09 -11.35 -26.41
N GLU A 70 3.98 -11.50 -27.41
CA GLU A 70 4.22 -12.78 -28.10
C GLU A 70 4.51 -13.92 -27.11
N GLY A 71 3.82 -15.04 -27.29
CA GLY A 71 3.86 -16.21 -26.41
C GLY A 71 3.07 -16.08 -25.10
N GLY A 72 2.44 -14.92 -24.84
CA GLY A 72 1.51 -14.69 -23.72
C GLY A 72 0.06 -15.06 -24.03
N LEU A 73 -0.77 -15.17 -23.00
CA LEU A 73 -2.20 -15.54 -23.08
C LEU A 73 -3.01 -14.77 -24.12
N ALA A 74 -2.80 -13.46 -24.11
CA ALA A 74 -3.62 -12.50 -24.81
C ALA A 74 -2.94 -11.97 -26.09
N ALA A 75 -1.88 -12.63 -26.55
CA ALA A 75 -1.18 -12.34 -27.81
C ALA A 75 -2.12 -12.31 -29.02
N GLY A 76 -3.19 -13.11 -28.98
CA GLY A 76 -4.25 -13.16 -30.01
C GLY A 76 -5.42 -12.19 -29.77
N THR A 77 -5.34 -11.29 -28.80
CA THR A 77 -6.35 -10.24 -28.59
C THR A 77 -6.02 -8.98 -29.40
N ARG A 78 -6.93 -8.00 -29.41
CA ARG A 78 -6.70 -6.68 -30.02
C ARG A 78 -5.62 -5.84 -29.32
N LEU A 79 -5.14 -6.25 -28.14
CA LEU A 79 -3.98 -5.66 -27.49
C LEU A 79 -2.80 -6.63 -27.64
N SER A 80 -1.91 -6.33 -28.59
CA SER A 80 -0.67 -7.07 -28.81
C SER A 80 0.52 -6.13 -28.57
N LEU A 81 1.28 -6.37 -27.51
CA LEU A 81 2.34 -5.50 -27.01
C LEU A 81 3.72 -6.10 -27.29
N GLN A 82 4.65 -5.26 -27.73
CA GLN A 82 6.04 -5.66 -27.97
C GLN A 82 6.85 -5.49 -26.67
N ARG A 83 7.68 -6.49 -26.32
CA ARG A 83 8.62 -6.42 -25.18
C ARG A 83 9.85 -5.62 -25.61
N GLY A 84 10.07 -4.46 -25.02
CA GLY A 84 11.25 -3.63 -25.29
C GLY A 84 10.96 -2.14 -25.08
N THR A 85 12.02 -1.33 -25.17
CA THR A 85 11.99 0.14 -25.08
C THR A 85 12.55 0.83 -26.33
N ASP A 86 12.74 0.07 -27.43
CA ASP A 86 13.16 0.67 -28.70
C ASP A 86 12.04 1.53 -29.32
N PRO A 87 12.38 2.53 -30.16
CA PRO A 87 11.38 3.46 -30.69
C PRO A 87 10.30 2.82 -31.57
N ALA A 88 10.57 1.69 -32.22
CA ALA A 88 9.59 1.03 -33.10
C ALA A 88 8.60 0.18 -32.29
N ALA A 89 9.08 -0.53 -31.26
CA ALA A 89 8.21 -1.18 -30.28
C ALA A 89 7.34 -0.16 -29.53
N MET A 90 7.91 0.96 -29.10
CA MET A 90 7.20 2.01 -28.35
C MET A 90 6.07 2.65 -29.20
N GLU A 91 6.35 3.03 -30.45
CA GLU A 91 5.35 3.60 -31.36
C GLU A 91 4.21 2.60 -31.66
N ALA A 92 4.55 1.32 -31.87
CA ALA A 92 3.55 0.27 -32.09
C ALA A 92 2.68 0.05 -30.84
N ASN A 93 3.26 0.07 -29.64
CA ASN A 93 2.54 -0.03 -28.37
C ASN A 93 1.64 1.19 -28.13
N PHE A 94 2.09 2.40 -28.49
CA PHE A 94 1.33 3.64 -28.40
C PHE A 94 0.08 3.63 -29.29
N GLU A 95 0.22 3.37 -30.60
CA GLU A 95 -0.93 3.33 -31.51
C GLU A 95 -1.89 2.18 -31.16
N MET A 96 -1.41 1.04 -30.62
CA MET A 96 -2.26 -0.04 -30.11
C MET A 96 -3.10 0.40 -28.91
N ALA A 97 -2.49 1.08 -27.93
CA ALA A 97 -3.21 1.61 -26.76
C ALA A 97 -4.20 2.72 -27.16
N LYS A 98 -3.81 3.62 -28.06
CA LYS A 98 -4.65 4.68 -28.63
C LYS A 98 -5.85 4.13 -29.40
N ALA A 99 -5.69 3.05 -30.15
CA ALA A 99 -6.81 2.38 -30.82
C ALA A 99 -7.83 1.79 -29.82
N LEU A 100 -7.37 1.27 -28.68
CA LEU A 100 -8.23 0.75 -27.60
C LEU A 100 -8.79 1.86 -26.69
N ALA A 101 -8.14 3.03 -26.64
CA ALA A 101 -8.68 4.22 -26.00
C ALA A 101 -9.92 4.71 -26.77
N ALA A 102 -9.84 4.76 -28.10
CA ALA A 102 -10.94 5.17 -28.98
C ALA A 102 -12.08 4.14 -29.12
N ASP A 103 -11.82 2.87 -28.79
CA ASP A 103 -12.81 1.79 -28.78
C ASP A 103 -13.69 1.87 -27.52
N THR A 104 -15.01 1.88 -27.68
CA THR A 104 -15.97 2.11 -26.58
C THR A 104 -17.06 1.05 -26.49
N ASP A 105 -17.60 0.88 -25.29
CA ASP A 105 -18.84 0.13 -25.06
C ASP A 105 -20.09 0.88 -25.57
N ALA A 106 -21.26 0.27 -25.43
CA ALA A 106 -22.54 0.88 -25.79
C ALA A 106 -22.91 2.14 -24.95
N GLY A 107 -22.20 2.41 -23.85
CA GLY A 107 -22.33 3.61 -23.04
C GLY A 107 -21.32 4.72 -23.39
N GLY A 108 -20.41 4.49 -24.34
CA GLY A 108 -19.34 5.42 -24.71
C GLY A 108 -18.11 5.37 -23.78
N ASN A 109 -18.00 4.38 -22.91
CA ASN A 109 -16.87 4.18 -22.01
C ASN A 109 -15.76 3.42 -22.74
N SER A 110 -14.50 3.88 -22.61
CA SER A 110 -13.37 3.24 -23.28
C SER A 110 -13.09 1.82 -22.79
N VAL A 111 -12.90 0.90 -23.73
CA VAL A 111 -12.53 -0.49 -23.47
C VAL A 111 -11.16 -0.58 -22.76
N LEU A 112 -10.25 0.36 -23.01
CA LEU A 112 -8.97 0.48 -22.29
C LEU A 112 -9.15 0.76 -20.79
N LEU A 113 -10.24 1.39 -20.36
CA LEU A 113 -10.56 1.62 -18.94
C LEU A 113 -11.38 0.46 -18.35
N LEU A 114 -12.39 0.01 -19.09
CA LEU A 114 -13.31 -1.02 -18.62
C LEU A 114 -12.67 -2.39 -18.45
N LYS A 115 -11.67 -2.76 -19.28
CA LYS A 115 -11.02 -4.08 -19.20
C LYS A 115 -10.12 -4.21 -17.96
N PRO A 116 -9.11 -3.34 -17.69
CA PRO A 116 -8.23 -3.51 -16.53
C PRO A 116 -8.96 -3.44 -15.18
N ALA A 117 -10.06 -2.67 -15.11
CA ALA A 117 -10.93 -2.58 -13.93
C ALA A 117 -12.03 -3.67 -13.90
N ASN A 118 -12.02 -4.66 -14.80
CA ASN A 118 -12.98 -5.77 -14.89
C ASN A 118 -14.47 -5.37 -14.92
N LEU A 119 -14.78 -4.21 -15.52
CA LEU A 119 -16.13 -3.60 -15.56
C LEU A 119 -16.73 -3.53 -16.97
N HIS A 120 -16.07 -4.15 -17.95
CA HIS A 120 -16.63 -4.43 -19.27
C HIS A 120 -17.64 -5.60 -19.17
N GLU A 121 -18.71 -5.60 -19.97
CA GLU A 121 -19.69 -6.71 -20.03
C GLU A 121 -19.07 -8.13 -20.12
N ASN A 122 -18.06 -8.31 -20.97
CA ASN A 122 -17.33 -9.58 -21.15
C ASN A 122 -16.15 -9.75 -20.16
N GLY A 123 -16.17 -9.01 -19.05
CA GLY A 123 -15.11 -8.96 -18.02
C GLY A 123 -13.70 -8.70 -18.56
N HIS A 124 -12.71 -9.03 -17.75
CA HIS A 124 -11.34 -9.31 -18.18
C HIS A 124 -10.94 -10.68 -17.63
N THR A 125 -10.35 -11.54 -18.47
CA THR A 125 -10.14 -12.97 -18.15
C THR A 125 -9.26 -13.18 -16.92
N GLY A 126 -8.33 -12.25 -16.68
CA GLY A 126 -7.50 -12.18 -15.48
C GLY A 126 -8.03 -11.24 -14.41
N GLY A 127 -9.35 -11.13 -14.24
CA GLY A 127 -9.99 -10.30 -13.21
C GLY A 127 -9.63 -8.81 -13.25
N GLU A 128 -9.78 -8.14 -12.10
CA GLU A 128 -9.37 -6.74 -11.90
C GLU A 128 -7.84 -6.67 -11.72
N LEU A 129 -7.15 -6.00 -12.63
CA LEU A 129 -5.70 -5.72 -12.56
C LEU A 129 -5.39 -4.31 -12.03
N MET A 130 -6.42 -3.46 -11.95
CA MET A 130 -6.31 -2.04 -11.64
C MET A 130 -7.61 -1.49 -11.06
N ARG A 131 -7.58 -1.17 -9.75
CA ARG A 131 -8.68 -0.57 -9.01
C ARG A 131 -9.03 0.83 -9.54
N ARG A 132 -10.32 1.15 -9.71
CA ARG A 132 -10.75 2.52 -10.03
C ARG A 132 -10.27 3.54 -8.99
N GLY A 133 -9.85 4.71 -9.44
CA GLY A 133 -9.33 5.78 -8.56
C GLY A 133 -7.94 5.52 -7.96
N SER A 134 -7.27 4.42 -8.34
CA SER A 134 -5.82 4.29 -8.16
C SER A 134 -5.07 5.29 -9.07
N PRO A 135 -3.83 5.71 -8.72
CA PRO A 135 -3.07 6.65 -9.56
C PRO A 135 -2.84 6.15 -11.00
N GLN A 136 -2.67 4.83 -11.16
CA GLN A 136 -2.51 4.20 -12.48
C GLN A 136 -3.81 4.26 -13.30
N TYR A 137 -4.97 4.10 -12.65
CA TYR A 137 -6.27 4.26 -13.31
C TYR A 137 -6.49 5.72 -13.75
N GLN A 138 -6.17 6.69 -12.89
CA GLN A 138 -6.26 8.12 -13.22
C GLN A 138 -5.32 8.53 -14.37
N ALA A 139 -4.11 7.96 -14.45
CA ALA A 139 -3.22 8.16 -15.59
C ALA A 139 -3.80 7.58 -16.89
N LEU A 140 -4.46 6.42 -16.83
CA LEU A 140 -5.12 5.80 -17.96
C LEU A 140 -6.39 6.56 -18.40
N GLU A 141 -7.20 7.06 -17.46
CA GLU A 141 -8.33 7.95 -17.72
C GLU A 141 -7.88 9.25 -18.39
N THR A 142 -6.77 9.82 -17.91
CA THR A 142 -6.14 11.01 -18.50
C THR A 142 -5.68 10.73 -19.92
N PHE A 143 -4.96 9.62 -20.17
CA PHE A 143 -4.56 9.21 -21.52
C PHE A 143 -5.75 9.09 -22.48
N VAL A 144 -6.81 8.39 -22.06
CA VAL A 144 -8.04 8.22 -22.84
C VAL A 144 -8.72 9.56 -23.13
N SER A 145 -8.77 10.47 -22.15
CA SER A 145 -9.35 11.81 -22.32
C SER A 145 -8.52 12.68 -23.29
N ARG A 146 -7.19 12.56 -23.24
CA ARG A 146 -6.27 13.27 -24.14
C ARG A 146 -6.44 12.82 -25.59
N VAL A 147 -6.32 11.52 -25.87
CA VAL A 147 -6.41 11.01 -27.26
C VAL A 147 -7.82 11.13 -27.85
N ASN A 148 -8.89 10.94 -27.06
CA ASN A 148 -10.26 10.99 -27.58
C ASN A 148 -10.86 12.41 -27.63
N LYS A 149 -10.45 13.32 -26.72
CA LYS A 149 -11.12 14.62 -26.53
C LYS A 149 -10.18 15.83 -26.59
N GLY A 150 -8.86 15.65 -26.61
CA GLY A 150 -7.89 16.74 -26.46
C GLY A 150 -7.95 17.41 -25.08
N GLN A 151 -8.37 16.69 -24.04
CA GLN A 151 -8.53 17.20 -22.68
C GLN A 151 -7.41 16.66 -21.77
N GLY A 152 -6.83 17.51 -20.91
CA GLY A 152 -5.69 17.12 -20.06
C GLY A 152 -4.33 17.21 -20.78
N CYS A 153 -4.21 17.98 -21.86
CA CYS A 153 -2.94 18.24 -22.56
C CYS A 153 -1.91 18.98 -21.68
N ASP A 154 -2.43 19.74 -20.73
CA ASP A 154 -1.77 20.50 -19.68
C ASP A 154 -1.25 19.64 -18.51
N VAL A 155 -1.74 18.41 -18.35
CA VAL A 155 -1.22 17.48 -17.34
C VAL A 155 0.26 17.16 -17.64
N PRO A 156 1.19 17.33 -16.68
CA PRO A 156 2.60 17.06 -16.90
C PRO A 156 2.88 15.62 -17.32
N VAL A 157 3.73 15.47 -18.34
CA VAL A 157 4.40 14.20 -18.66
C VAL A 157 5.47 13.98 -17.59
N ALA A 158 5.55 12.76 -17.03
CA ALA A 158 6.59 12.44 -16.06
C ALA A 158 7.98 12.39 -16.72
N SER A 159 9.02 12.81 -15.99
CA SER A 159 10.41 12.58 -16.39
C SER A 159 11.24 12.17 -15.18
N CYS A 160 12.09 11.15 -15.39
CA CYS A 160 13.04 10.72 -14.37
C CYS A 160 14.32 11.58 -14.35
N ASP A 161 14.47 12.58 -15.23
CA ASP A 161 15.58 13.54 -15.19
C ASP A 161 15.59 14.35 -13.88
N VAL A 162 14.39 14.67 -13.36
CA VAL A 162 14.15 15.34 -12.08
C VAL A 162 12.85 14.79 -11.49
N PRO A 163 12.89 13.72 -10.66
CA PRO A 163 11.69 13.15 -10.05
C PRO A 163 10.91 14.21 -9.25
N THR A 164 9.62 14.36 -9.56
CA THR A 164 8.75 15.29 -8.82
C THR A 164 8.27 14.66 -7.51
N PRO A 165 7.87 15.46 -6.51
CA PRO A 165 7.13 14.92 -5.38
C PRO A 165 5.76 14.34 -5.81
N GLY A 166 5.11 13.63 -4.89
CA GLY A 166 3.74 13.12 -5.05
C GLY A 166 2.67 14.09 -4.51
N ALA A 167 1.39 13.73 -4.65
CA ALA A 167 0.28 14.57 -4.18
C ALA A 167 0.20 14.68 -2.65
N ARG A 168 -0.32 15.81 -2.14
CA ARG A 168 -0.60 16.06 -0.71
C ARG A 168 -1.55 14.99 -0.16
N MET A 169 -1.35 14.55 1.09
CA MET A 169 -2.22 13.52 1.69
C MET A 169 -2.37 13.61 3.21
N LEU A 170 -3.30 12.80 3.73
CA LEU A 170 -3.51 12.54 5.15
C LEU A 170 -3.39 11.03 5.36
N ARG A 171 -2.41 10.59 6.16
CA ARG A 171 -2.19 9.17 6.46
C ARG A 171 -2.74 8.83 7.82
N ARG A 172 -3.83 8.06 7.88
CA ARG A 172 -4.33 7.52 9.15
C ARG A 172 -3.26 6.59 9.73
N LEU A 173 -3.04 6.64 11.05
CA LEU A 173 -2.25 5.62 11.74
C LEU A 173 -2.84 4.24 11.44
N SER A 174 -2.03 3.28 11.02
CA SER A 174 -2.45 1.87 11.07
C SER A 174 -2.64 1.43 12.53
N ARG A 175 -3.28 0.28 12.76
CA ARG A 175 -3.47 -0.31 14.09
C ARG A 175 -2.17 -0.41 14.88
N ALA A 176 -1.09 -0.86 14.22
CA ALA A 176 0.24 -0.99 14.83
C ALA A 176 0.88 0.39 15.09
N GLU A 177 0.72 1.35 14.19
CA GLU A 177 1.20 2.73 14.39
C GLU A 177 0.45 3.42 15.55
N TYR A 178 -0.85 3.14 15.71
CA TYR A 178 -1.67 3.60 16.83
C TYR A 178 -1.13 3.04 18.15
N ASP A 179 -1.01 1.71 18.28
CA ASP A 179 -0.56 1.07 19.52
C ASP A 179 0.90 1.44 19.89
N ALA A 180 1.79 1.60 18.90
CA ALA A 180 3.14 2.12 19.15
C ALA A 180 3.12 3.58 19.66
N THR A 181 2.28 4.42 19.06
CA THR A 181 2.13 5.83 19.51
C THR A 181 1.56 5.93 20.92
N ILE A 182 0.54 5.14 21.26
CA ILE A 182 -0.05 5.11 22.62
C ILE A 182 0.99 4.65 23.66
N ARG A 183 1.78 3.64 23.33
CA ARG A 183 2.88 3.14 24.15
C ARG A 183 3.90 4.24 24.45
N ASP A 184 4.36 4.96 23.44
CA ASP A 184 5.32 6.06 23.64
C ASP A 184 4.70 7.24 24.38
N LEU A 185 3.43 7.60 24.10
CA LEU A 185 2.76 8.72 24.76
C LEU A 185 2.64 8.53 26.27
N PHE A 186 2.19 7.36 26.72
CA PHE A 186 1.81 7.13 28.12
C PHE A 186 2.69 6.12 28.87
N SER A 187 3.67 5.50 28.22
CA SER A 187 4.50 4.41 28.77
C SER A 187 3.69 3.21 29.27
N ILE A 188 2.60 2.88 28.57
CA ILE A 188 1.72 1.74 28.85
C ILE A 188 1.82 0.69 27.74
N GLU A 189 1.59 -0.58 28.06
CA GLU A 189 1.37 -1.61 27.05
C GLU A 189 0.06 -1.32 26.28
N SER A 190 0.06 -1.52 24.96
CA SER A 190 -1.02 -1.09 24.06
C SER A 190 -1.33 -2.17 23.02
N HIS A 191 -2.59 -2.57 22.96
CA HIS A 191 -3.15 -3.56 22.01
C HIS A 191 -4.55 -3.17 21.50
N TRP A 192 -4.95 -1.90 21.64
CA TRP A 192 -6.30 -1.44 21.28
C TRP A 192 -6.55 -1.46 19.78
N GLY A 193 -5.50 -1.32 18.96
CA GLY A 193 -5.58 -1.44 17.51
C GLY A 193 -6.09 -2.82 17.05
N ALA A 194 -5.86 -3.88 17.83
CA ALA A 194 -6.43 -5.21 17.52
C ALA A 194 -7.97 -5.22 17.53
N GLY A 195 -8.61 -4.34 18.32
CA GLY A 195 -10.07 -4.20 18.44
C GLY A 195 -10.75 -3.32 17.37
N PHE A 196 -9.97 -2.70 16.48
CA PHE A 196 -10.48 -1.85 15.40
C PHE A 196 -10.96 -2.68 14.19
N THR A 197 -11.60 -2.06 13.18
CA THR A 197 -11.71 -2.69 11.86
C THR A 197 -10.32 -3.01 11.28
N ALA A 198 -10.23 -4.03 10.42
CA ALA A 198 -8.98 -4.36 9.74
C ALA A 198 -8.48 -3.18 8.86
N ASP A 199 -7.18 -2.93 8.87
CA ASP A 199 -6.56 -2.02 7.92
C ASP A 199 -6.58 -2.64 6.52
N THR A 200 -6.78 -1.81 5.49
CA THR A 200 -6.87 -2.29 4.11
C THR A 200 -5.47 -2.46 3.53
N VAL A 201 -5.05 -3.72 3.40
CA VAL A 201 -3.75 -4.10 2.84
C VAL A 201 -3.72 -3.81 1.33
N VAL A 202 -2.69 -3.10 0.87
CA VAL A 202 -2.48 -2.73 -0.55
C VAL A 202 -1.07 -3.11 -0.97
N ASN A 203 -0.93 -3.92 -2.03
CA ASN A 203 0.33 -4.54 -2.50
C ASN A 203 1.09 -5.39 -1.44
N GLY A 204 0.50 -5.59 -0.26
CA GLY A 204 1.09 -6.29 0.89
C GLY A 204 1.21 -5.44 2.16
N PHE A 205 1.07 -4.11 2.08
CA PHE A 205 1.30 -3.22 3.22
C PHE A 205 0.00 -2.63 3.79
N ASP A 206 -0.08 -2.52 5.11
CA ASP A 206 -1.28 -2.11 5.86
C ASP A 206 -1.43 -0.59 6.08
N ASN A 207 -0.49 0.23 5.61
CA ASN A 207 -0.38 1.66 5.95
C ASN A 207 -0.73 2.63 4.79
N ASN A 208 -1.50 2.17 3.80
CA ASN A 208 -1.75 2.92 2.56
C ASN A 208 -2.69 4.13 2.74
N ALA A 209 -2.20 5.33 2.43
CA ALA A 209 -2.89 6.62 2.60
C ALA A 209 -4.27 6.69 1.92
N ALA A 210 -4.38 6.15 0.70
CA ALA A 210 -5.61 6.20 -0.08
C ALA A 210 -6.66 5.18 0.40
N ALA A 211 -6.22 4.10 1.06
CA ALA A 211 -7.08 3.02 1.54
C ALA A 211 -7.50 3.17 3.01
N LEU A 212 -6.65 3.73 3.89
CA LEU A 212 -6.93 3.86 5.33
C LEU A 212 -7.90 5.01 5.66
N ARG A 213 -9.17 4.83 5.27
CA ARG A 213 -10.27 5.72 5.66
C ARG A 213 -10.72 5.46 7.11
N VAL A 214 -11.48 6.40 7.68
CA VAL A 214 -12.25 6.20 8.92
C VAL A 214 -13.69 5.89 8.54
N SER A 215 -14.19 4.72 8.92
CA SER A 215 -15.60 4.38 8.86
C SER A 215 -16.32 4.81 10.16
N PRO A 216 -17.66 4.92 10.18
CA PRO A 216 -18.40 5.18 11.42
C PRO A 216 -18.14 4.15 12.53
N LEU A 217 -17.90 2.89 12.15
CA LEU A 217 -17.50 1.83 13.09
C LEU A 217 -16.11 2.08 13.68
N LEU A 218 -15.13 2.43 12.82
CA LEU A 218 -13.78 2.75 13.30
C LEU A 218 -13.77 4.01 14.18
N ALA A 219 -14.63 4.98 13.92
CA ALA A 219 -14.78 6.17 14.77
C ALA A 219 -15.28 5.81 16.18
N ASP A 220 -16.30 4.95 16.32
CA ASP A 220 -16.78 4.52 17.64
C ASP A 220 -15.78 3.59 18.35
N GLN A 221 -15.07 2.74 17.61
CA GLN A 221 -13.98 1.92 18.16
C GLN A 221 -12.83 2.79 18.69
N ALA A 222 -12.38 3.78 17.91
CA ALA A 222 -11.32 4.71 18.31
C ALA A 222 -11.74 5.59 19.50
N ARG A 223 -13.03 5.97 19.60
CA ARG A 223 -13.61 6.64 20.77
C ARG A 223 -13.54 5.77 22.02
N ARG A 224 -13.99 4.51 21.94
CA ARG A 224 -13.93 3.57 23.09
C ARG A 224 -12.49 3.36 23.56
N ALA A 225 -11.57 3.11 22.62
CA ALA A 225 -10.15 2.99 22.94
C ALA A 225 -9.60 4.28 23.59
N ALA A 226 -9.94 5.46 23.07
CA ALA A 226 -9.55 6.74 23.67
C ALA A 226 -10.07 6.93 25.11
N ASP A 227 -11.33 6.54 25.38
CA ASP A 227 -11.93 6.58 26.72
C ASP A 227 -11.23 5.60 27.69
N GLU A 228 -10.90 4.40 27.23
CA GLU A 228 -10.18 3.36 27.99
C GLU A 228 -8.71 3.72 28.24
N ILE A 229 -7.99 4.21 27.23
CA ILE A 229 -6.59 4.65 27.33
C ILE A 229 -6.49 5.85 28.28
N ALA A 230 -7.43 6.80 28.20
CA ALA A 230 -7.47 7.93 29.12
C ALA A 230 -7.67 7.49 30.58
N ALA A 231 -8.54 6.50 30.82
CA ALA A 231 -8.67 5.89 32.14
C ALA A 231 -7.38 5.18 32.58
N LYS A 232 -6.76 4.42 31.68
CA LYS A 232 -5.57 3.60 31.95
C LYS A 232 -4.34 4.46 32.28
N ALA A 233 -4.12 5.54 31.54
CA ALA A 233 -3.04 6.50 31.81
C ALA A 233 -3.18 7.18 33.18
N LEU A 234 -4.40 7.31 33.70
CA LEU A 234 -4.69 7.90 35.00
C LEU A 234 -4.71 6.91 36.18
N GLU A 235 -4.35 5.63 35.96
CA GLU A 235 -3.96 4.74 37.07
C GLU A 235 -2.65 5.20 37.72
N ASN A 236 -1.76 5.88 36.97
CA ASN A 236 -0.52 6.46 37.47
C ASN A 236 -0.39 7.95 37.06
N PRO A 237 -1.22 8.85 37.61
CA PRO A 237 -1.31 10.23 37.15
C PRO A 237 -0.02 11.02 37.41
N GLY A 238 0.82 10.60 38.36
CA GLY A 238 2.12 11.22 38.64
C GLY A 238 3.22 10.92 37.60
N ALA A 239 2.99 10.00 36.66
CA ALA A 239 3.85 9.82 35.49
C ALA A 239 3.45 10.73 34.31
N LEU A 240 2.20 11.21 34.28
CA LEU A 240 1.64 12.02 33.21
C LEU A 240 1.56 13.52 33.57
N LEU A 241 1.32 13.85 34.84
CA LEU A 241 1.15 15.21 35.33
C LEU A 241 2.42 15.71 36.02
N SER A 242 2.93 16.87 35.58
CA SER A 242 4.09 17.53 36.16
C SER A 242 3.78 18.35 37.44
N CYS A 243 2.74 17.99 38.19
CA CYS A 243 2.23 18.74 39.35
C CYS A 243 1.77 17.82 40.48
N ASP A 244 1.51 18.40 41.65
CA ASP A 244 0.80 17.71 42.73
C ASP A 244 -0.68 17.50 42.34
N VAL A 245 -1.04 16.24 42.10
CA VAL A 245 -2.40 15.80 41.74
C VAL A 245 -3.42 16.15 42.84
N ALA A 246 -3.01 16.18 44.11
CA ALA A 246 -3.88 16.57 45.23
C ALA A 246 -4.15 18.08 45.27
N ALA A 247 -3.33 18.89 44.61
CA ALA A 247 -3.49 20.33 44.42
C ALA A 247 -4.06 20.70 43.04
N GLY A 248 -4.61 19.71 42.30
CA GLY A 248 -5.00 19.78 40.89
C GLY A 248 -5.75 21.07 40.52
N ASN A 249 -5.12 21.87 39.66
CA ASN A 249 -5.58 23.20 39.26
C ASN A 249 -5.37 23.45 37.75
N THR A 250 -6.01 24.49 37.22
CA THR A 250 -6.02 24.80 35.78
C THR A 250 -4.62 24.90 35.17
N ALA A 251 -3.64 25.50 35.83
CA ALA A 251 -2.28 25.62 35.30
C ALA A 251 -1.58 24.26 35.10
N CYS A 252 -1.95 23.23 35.87
CA CYS A 252 -1.48 21.87 35.62
C CYS A 252 -2.18 21.22 34.41
N ALA A 253 -3.48 21.47 34.24
CA ALA A 253 -4.23 20.98 33.08
C ALA A 253 -3.80 21.67 31.78
N GLU A 254 -3.54 22.98 31.81
CA GLU A 254 -2.94 23.75 30.70
C GLU A 254 -1.57 23.18 30.32
N LYS A 255 -0.71 22.91 31.31
CA LYS A 255 0.60 22.31 31.05
C LYS A 255 0.48 20.89 30.46
N LEU A 256 -0.46 20.07 30.95
CA LEU A 256 -0.76 18.77 30.32
C LEU A 256 -1.20 18.95 28.86
N VAL A 257 -2.10 19.90 28.58
CA VAL A 257 -2.59 20.18 27.23
C VAL A 257 -1.43 20.53 26.29
N GLU A 258 -0.46 21.34 26.74
CA GLU A 258 0.74 21.64 25.96
C GLU A 258 1.68 20.44 25.79
N ASP A 259 2.07 19.78 26.89
CA ASP A 259 3.06 18.69 26.88
C ASP A 259 2.53 17.44 26.13
N LEU A 260 1.30 17.02 26.40
CA LEU A 260 0.65 15.88 25.76
C LEU A 260 0.26 16.22 24.32
N GLY A 261 -0.38 17.36 24.09
CA GLY A 261 -0.85 17.74 22.76
C GLY A 261 0.29 17.91 21.77
N ARG A 262 1.47 18.41 22.19
CA ARG A 262 2.65 18.54 21.32
C ARG A 262 3.13 17.18 20.83
N ARG A 263 3.07 16.17 21.69
CA ARG A 263 3.48 14.78 21.39
C ARG A 263 2.40 14.05 20.57
N ALA A 264 1.15 14.15 20.98
CA ALA A 264 0.00 13.48 20.35
C ALA A 264 -0.31 14.02 18.96
N PHE A 265 -0.20 15.33 18.73
CA PHE A 265 -0.37 15.95 17.40
C PHE A 265 0.94 16.11 16.65
N ARG A 266 2.07 15.80 17.30
CA ARG A 266 3.44 15.77 16.72
C ARG A 266 3.91 17.13 16.16
N ARG A 267 3.25 18.21 16.57
CA ARG A 267 3.52 19.62 16.26
C ARG A 267 3.24 20.48 17.50
N PRO A 268 3.77 21.70 17.62
CA PRO A 268 3.29 22.67 18.59
C PRO A 268 1.78 22.90 18.46
N LEU A 269 1.09 23.06 19.60
CA LEU A 269 -0.30 23.49 19.62
C LEU A 269 -0.40 24.94 19.17
N THR A 270 -1.38 25.24 18.32
CA THR A 270 -1.84 26.61 18.07
C THR A 270 -2.61 27.12 19.29
N ASP A 271 -2.76 28.43 19.43
CA ASP A 271 -3.58 29.01 20.51
C ASP A 271 -5.06 28.55 20.42
N LYS A 272 -5.54 28.22 19.22
CA LYS A 272 -6.86 27.61 18.98
C LYS A 272 -6.95 26.19 19.55
N ASP A 273 -5.91 25.37 19.37
CA ASP A 273 -5.84 24.04 19.99
C ASP A 273 -5.85 24.16 21.51
N LYS A 274 -4.96 24.99 22.08
CA LYS A 274 -4.85 25.19 23.54
C LYS A 274 -6.17 25.63 24.14
N ALA A 275 -6.77 26.71 23.61
CA ALA A 275 -8.04 27.23 24.11
C ALA A 275 -9.17 26.20 24.05
N ARG A 276 -9.23 25.39 22.97
CA ARG A 276 -10.23 24.32 22.83
C ARG A 276 -10.11 23.26 23.93
N TYR A 277 -8.89 22.77 24.20
CA TYR A 277 -8.69 21.70 25.18
C TYR A 277 -8.72 22.19 26.63
N THR A 278 -8.23 23.40 26.93
CA THR A 278 -8.41 24.02 28.25
C THR A 278 -9.89 24.25 28.58
N ALA A 279 -10.67 24.82 27.65
CA ALA A 279 -12.11 25.05 27.87
C ALA A 279 -12.91 23.74 28.06
N LEU A 280 -12.51 22.65 27.39
CA LEU A 280 -13.06 21.32 27.62
C LEU A 280 -12.76 20.81 29.03
N TYR A 281 -11.49 20.91 29.47
CA TYR A 281 -11.10 20.58 30.84
C TYR A 281 -11.91 21.39 31.86
N GLU A 282 -12.01 22.72 31.71
CA GLU A 282 -12.73 23.58 32.65
C GLU A 282 -14.21 23.23 32.75
N THR A 283 -14.85 22.93 31.62
CA THR A 283 -16.27 22.55 31.54
C THR A 283 -16.55 21.28 32.34
N VAL A 284 -15.70 20.25 32.20
CA VAL A 284 -15.89 18.96 32.89
C VAL A 284 -15.41 19.03 34.35
N ALA A 285 -14.26 19.66 34.61
CA ALA A 285 -13.70 19.76 35.96
C ALA A 285 -14.59 20.55 36.93
N ALA A 286 -15.40 21.50 36.43
CA ALA A 286 -16.40 22.22 37.21
C ALA A 286 -17.56 21.34 37.71
N GLY A 287 -17.85 20.21 37.05
CA GLY A 287 -18.92 19.27 37.43
C GLY A 287 -18.41 17.98 38.08
N GLU A 288 -17.35 17.39 37.52
CA GLU A 288 -16.85 16.03 37.86
C GLU A 288 -15.43 16.03 38.46
N GLY A 289 -14.80 17.21 38.58
CA GLY A 289 -13.51 17.39 39.24
C GLY A 289 -12.28 17.17 38.33
N PHE A 290 -11.12 17.53 38.88
CA PHE A 290 -9.84 17.65 38.16
C PHE A 290 -9.49 16.42 37.29
N LEU A 291 -9.52 15.22 37.88
CA LEU A 291 -9.11 13.99 37.16
C LEU A 291 -10.07 13.64 36.01
N MET A 292 -11.37 13.87 36.14
CA MET A 292 -12.31 13.62 35.04
C MET A 292 -12.11 14.62 33.90
N GLY A 293 -11.91 15.91 34.22
CA GLY A 293 -11.59 16.92 33.20
C GLY A 293 -10.29 16.60 32.44
N VAL A 294 -9.28 16.08 33.15
CA VAL A 294 -8.04 15.56 32.54
C VAL A 294 -8.34 14.33 31.66
N GLN A 295 -9.13 13.36 32.13
CA GLN A 295 -9.50 12.17 31.37
C GLN A 295 -10.23 12.51 30.07
N THR A 296 -11.20 13.44 30.12
CA THR A 296 -11.93 13.88 28.92
C THR A 296 -11.02 14.60 27.93
N VAL A 297 -10.04 15.40 28.39
CA VAL A 297 -9.04 16.01 27.49
C VAL A 297 -8.18 14.95 26.81
N ILE A 298 -7.68 13.94 27.54
CA ILE A 298 -6.87 12.87 26.94
C ILE A 298 -7.70 12.13 25.87
N SER A 299 -8.92 11.70 26.18
CA SER A 299 -9.79 11.02 25.22
C SER A 299 -10.11 11.90 24.00
N ALA A 300 -10.43 13.18 24.20
CA ALA A 300 -10.70 14.13 23.11
C ALA A 300 -9.47 14.52 22.27
N MET A 301 -8.25 14.31 22.78
CA MET A 301 -7.02 14.41 21.98
C MET A 301 -6.82 13.14 21.15
N LEU A 302 -7.02 11.95 21.72
CA LEU A 302 -6.87 10.67 21.02
C LEU A 302 -7.96 10.40 19.97
N GLN A 303 -9.09 11.11 20.04
CA GLN A 303 -10.12 11.15 18.98
C GLN A 303 -9.87 12.23 17.92
N SER A 304 -8.87 13.10 18.09
CA SER A 304 -8.63 14.22 17.18
C SER A 304 -8.09 13.73 15.82
N PRO A 305 -8.52 14.30 14.69
CA PRO A 305 -7.85 14.09 13.40
C PRO A 305 -6.34 14.38 13.45
N HIS A 306 -5.89 15.32 14.30
CA HIS A 306 -4.45 15.61 14.47
C HIS A 306 -3.67 14.50 15.20
N PHE A 307 -4.35 13.63 15.95
CA PHE A 307 -3.73 12.43 16.52
C PHE A 307 -3.84 11.25 15.55
N LEU A 308 -5.05 11.01 15.04
CA LEU A 308 -5.40 9.86 14.18
C LEU A 308 -4.76 9.90 12.79
N TYR A 309 -4.40 11.09 12.29
CA TYR A 309 -3.73 11.27 11.01
C TYR A 309 -2.38 11.96 11.16
N ARG A 310 -1.41 11.50 10.36
CA ARG A 310 -0.21 12.23 9.96
C ARG A 310 -0.57 13.14 8.77
N THR A 311 -0.05 14.36 8.75
CA THR A 311 -0.28 15.30 7.65
C THR A 311 0.91 15.32 6.69
N GLU A 312 0.61 15.33 5.40
CA GLU A 312 1.55 15.63 4.34
C GLU A 312 0.94 16.77 3.50
N ILE A 313 0.58 17.86 4.19
CA ILE A 313 -0.14 19.00 3.64
C ILE A 313 0.84 20.11 3.27
N GLY A 314 1.88 20.31 4.07
CA GLY A 314 2.93 21.28 3.83
C GLY A 314 2.47 22.74 3.86
N ALA A 315 3.42 23.63 3.57
CA ALA A 315 3.22 25.06 3.40
C ALA A 315 3.60 25.51 1.98
N PRO A 316 2.96 26.57 1.43
CA PRO A 316 3.33 27.15 0.14
C PRO A 316 4.79 27.60 0.09
N VAL A 317 5.41 27.46 -1.10
CA VAL A 317 6.79 27.91 -1.39
C VAL A 317 6.85 28.69 -2.71
N GLU A 318 7.98 29.35 -2.97
CA GLU A 318 8.21 30.11 -4.21
C GLU A 318 8.21 29.25 -5.49
N VAL A 319 8.30 27.92 -5.36
CA VAL A 319 8.21 26.97 -6.47
C VAL A 319 6.72 26.76 -6.82
N ALA A 320 6.27 27.43 -7.87
CA ALA A 320 4.89 27.32 -8.35
C ALA A 320 4.51 25.86 -8.68
N GLY A 321 3.41 25.38 -8.10
CA GLY A 321 2.92 24.00 -8.25
C GLY A 321 3.45 23.01 -7.20
N GLU A 322 4.19 23.46 -6.19
CA GLU A 322 4.67 22.61 -5.08
C GLU A 322 4.46 23.26 -3.70
N VAL A 323 4.39 22.41 -2.68
CA VAL A 323 4.38 22.78 -1.26
C VAL A 323 5.50 22.02 -0.54
N GLN A 324 6.13 22.65 0.46
CA GLN A 324 7.17 22.01 1.27
C GLN A 324 6.57 21.52 2.57
N LEU A 325 6.84 20.27 2.95
CA LEU A 325 6.44 19.75 4.26
C LEU A 325 7.10 20.57 5.37
N THR A 326 6.32 20.87 6.41
CA THR A 326 6.83 21.56 7.59
C THR A 326 7.86 20.70 8.31
N GLN A 327 8.73 21.32 9.11
CA GLN A 327 9.78 20.59 9.84
C GLN A 327 9.21 19.52 10.79
N TYR A 328 7.98 19.71 11.29
CA TYR A 328 7.27 18.70 12.08
C TYR A 328 6.70 17.56 11.23
N GLU A 329 6.16 17.84 10.04
CA GLU A 329 5.73 16.78 9.12
C GLU A 329 6.93 15.92 8.65
N ILE A 330 8.08 16.53 8.38
CA ILE A 330 9.33 15.83 8.05
C ILE A 330 9.84 14.99 9.24
N ALA A 331 9.73 15.50 10.48
CA ALA A 331 10.03 14.72 11.69
C ALA A 331 9.10 13.51 11.86
N VAL A 332 7.81 13.68 11.55
CA VAL A 332 6.81 12.61 11.58
C VAL A 332 7.10 11.56 10.50
N GLU A 333 7.44 11.95 9.28
CA GLU A 333 7.77 10.97 8.25
C GLU A 333 9.07 10.20 8.55
N LEU A 334 10.07 10.84 9.16
CA LEU A 334 11.22 10.13 9.72
C LEU A 334 10.81 9.12 10.81
N SER A 335 9.99 9.53 11.78
CA SER A 335 9.67 8.67 12.93
C SER A 335 8.76 7.50 12.57
N TYR A 336 7.80 7.67 11.67
CA TYR A 336 6.91 6.60 11.27
C TYR A 336 7.51 5.69 10.19
N MET A 337 8.34 6.20 9.28
CA MET A 337 9.07 5.33 8.34
C MET A 337 10.12 4.47 9.05
N LEU A 338 10.85 5.03 10.03
CA LEU A 338 12.01 4.36 10.64
C LEU A 338 11.70 3.64 11.95
N TRP A 339 10.68 4.05 12.71
CA TRP A 339 10.31 3.43 14.01
C TRP A 339 8.81 3.09 14.14
N GLY A 340 7.97 3.40 13.14
CA GLY A 340 6.52 3.15 13.20
C GLY A 340 5.74 3.94 14.25
N THR A 341 6.35 4.98 14.83
CA THR A 341 5.83 5.72 16.01
C THR A 341 6.18 7.21 15.96
N MET A 342 5.81 7.96 16.99
CA MET A 342 6.01 9.41 17.10
C MET A 342 7.49 9.85 17.22
N PRO A 343 7.83 11.12 16.89
CA PRO A 343 9.20 11.64 17.02
C PRO A 343 9.73 11.60 18.46
N ASP A 344 11.03 11.36 18.62
CA ASP A 344 11.70 11.48 19.92
C ASP A 344 12.07 12.92 20.25
N ALA A 345 12.55 13.16 21.47
CA ALA A 345 12.88 14.51 21.94
C ALA A 345 13.96 15.20 21.11
N GLU A 346 14.92 14.44 20.55
CA GLU A 346 15.96 14.99 19.68
C GLU A 346 15.40 15.40 18.31
N LEU A 347 14.59 14.53 17.68
CA LEU A 347 13.99 14.83 16.37
C LEU A 347 12.97 15.98 16.46
N PHE A 348 12.24 16.08 17.59
CA PHE A 348 11.45 17.28 17.91
C PHE A 348 12.31 18.54 18.02
N ALA A 349 13.47 18.48 18.70
CA ALA A 349 14.36 19.63 18.82
C ALA A 349 15.01 20.02 17.47
N ALA A 350 15.29 19.05 16.61
CA ALA A 350 15.72 19.30 15.24
C ALA A 350 14.63 20.00 14.43
N ALA A 351 13.35 19.62 14.60
CA ALA A 351 12.22 20.30 13.98
C ALA A 351 12.02 21.72 14.52
N ASP A 352 12.09 21.93 15.85
CA ASP A 352 12.02 23.25 16.49
C ASP A 352 13.10 24.21 15.95
N ALA A 353 14.30 23.67 15.67
CA ALA A 353 15.47 24.43 15.24
C ALA A 353 15.60 24.62 13.72
N GLY A 354 14.66 24.10 12.91
CA GLY A 354 14.75 24.15 11.44
C GLY A 354 15.87 23.30 10.85
N GLN A 355 16.22 22.20 11.52
CA GLN A 355 17.38 21.35 11.21
C GLN A 355 17.01 20.07 10.44
N LEU A 356 15.88 20.06 9.73
CA LEU A 356 15.40 18.96 8.88
C LEU A 356 15.11 19.46 7.44
N ALA A 357 15.89 20.44 6.97
CA ALA A 357 15.61 21.17 5.72
C ALA A 357 16.52 20.76 4.55
N THR A 358 17.54 19.91 4.76
CA THR A 358 18.52 19.54 3.74
C THR A 358 18.83 18.04 3.74
N PRO A 359 19.20 17.43 2.59
CA PRO A 359 19.50 15.99 2.52
C PRO A 359 20.57 15.52 3.50
N ALA A 360 21.58 16.34 3.81
CA ALA A 360 22.63 16.00 4.77
C ALA A 360 22.15 15.99 6.23
N GLN A 361 21.18 16.83 6.58
CA GLN A 361 20.53 16.81 7.90
C GLN A 361 19.61 15.59 8.04
N LEU A 362 18.84 15.30 6.99
CA LEU A 362 17.93 14.15 6.95
C LEU A 362 18.71 12.83 7.01
N GLU A 363 19.82 12.72 6.29
CA GLU A 363 20.74 11.59 6.38
C GLU A 363 21.31 11.41 7.80
N ALA A 364 21.74 12.50 8.45
CA ALA A 364 22.28 12.43 9.81
C ALA A 364 21.23 11.94 10.83
N GLN A 365 19.98 12.40 10.72
CA GLN A 365 18.89 11.90 11.58
C GLN A 365 18.47 10.47 11.21
N ALA A 366 18.36 10.14 9.92
CA ALA A 366 18.01 8.79 9.50
C ALA A 366 19.04 7.75 9.96
N ARG A 367 20.35 8.01 9.80
CA ARG A 367 21.40 7.07 10.28
C ARG A 367 21.44 6.97 11.81
N ARG A 368 21.16 8.06 12.54
CA ARG A 368 20.95 8.01 14.01
C ARG A 368 19.79 7.09 14.37
N MET A 369 18.64 7.27 13.71
CA MET A 369 17.41 6.53 14.00
C MET A 369 17.49 5.07 13.55
N LEU A 370 18.18 4.80 12.44
CA LEU A 370 18.48 3.45 11.97
C LEU A 370 19.43 2.72 12.92
N ALA A 371 20.27 3.41 13.70
CA ALA A 371 21.12 2.83 14.75
C ALA A 371 20.42 2.57 16.10
N ASP A 372 19.14 2.92 16.25
CA ASP A 372 18.31 2.66 17.43
C ASP A 372 17.57 1.33 17.27
N ASP A 373 17.43 0.55 18.36
CA ASP A 373 16.77 -0.77 18.37
C ASP A 373 15.35 -0.74 17.76
N ARG A 374 14.63 0.38 17.88
CA ARG A 374 13.28 0.54 17.30
C ARG A 374 13.24 0.43 15.78
N SER A 375 14.36 0.61 15.08
CA SER A 375 14.42 0.41 13.62
C SER A 375 14.32 -1.07 13.22
N GLU A 376 14.67 -1.99 14.11
CA GLU A 376 14.57 -3.43 13.85
C GLU A 376 13.11 -3.87 13.79
N GLU A 377 12.23 -3.29 14.61
CA GLU A 377 10.78 -3.53 14.54
C GLU A 377 10.16 -2.99 13.24
N ALA A 378 10.59 -1.81 12.77
CA ALA A 378 10.13 -1.26 11.50
C ALA A 378 10.60 -2.08 10.29
N ILE A 379 11.87 -2.51 10.28
CA ILE A 379 12.43 -3.38 9.25
C ILE A 379 11.77 -4.77 9.31
N MET A 380 11.55 -5.34 10.49
CA MET A 380 10.84 -6.61 10.63
C MET A 380 9.41 -6.53 10.15
N ARG A 381 8.66 -5.46 10.46
CA ARG A 381 7.31 -5.26 9.92
C ARG A 381 7.31 -5.14 8.40
N PHE A 382 8.28 -4.44 7.80
CA PHE A 382 8.46 -4.43 6.35
C PHE A 382 8.65 -5.87 5.80
N ILE A 383 9.57 -6.65 6.38
CA ILE A 383 9.83 -8.04 5.96
C ILE A 383 8.59 -8.94 6.14
N GLU A 384 7.91 -8.81 7.28
CA GLU A 384 6.74 -9.62 7.65
C GLU A 384 5.56 -9.39 6.68
N GLN A 385 5.35 -8.14 6.23
CA GLN A 385 4.33 -7.74 5.25
C GLN A 385 4.76 -7.97 3.79
N TRP A 386 6.04 -7.73 3.46
CA TRP A 386 6.60 -7.98 2.13
C TRP A 386 6.46 -9.46 1.75
N LEU A 387 6.86 -10.36 2.66
CA LEU A 387 6.82 -11.81 2.46
C LEU A 387 5.51 -12.48 2.96
N ASP A 388 4.54 -11.71 3.47
CA ASP A 388 3.24 -12.17 3.99
C ASP A 388 3.37 -13.28 5.07
N ILE A 389 4.39 -13.18 5.92
CA ILE A 389 4.67 -14.15 7.00
C ILE A 389 3.99 -13.79 8.33
N GLU A 390 3.34 -12.62 8.44
CA GLU A 390 2.43 -12.30 9.57
C GLU A 390 1.40 -13.44 9.80
N ARG A 391 0.88 -14.00 8.70
CA ARG A 391 -0.12 -15.10 8.73
C ARG A 391 0.42 -16.45 9.22
N LEU A 392 1.72 -16.60 9.51
CA LEU A 392 2.33 -17.85 10.00
C LEU A 392 1.70 -18.35 11.31
N GLY A 393 1.16 -17.45 12.14
CA GLY A 393 0.41 -17.82 13.35
C GLY A 393 -0.89 -18.57 13.05
N VAL A 394 -1.56 -18.26 11.93
CA VAL A 394 -2.93 -18.70 11.61
C VAL A 394 -3.04 -19.59 10.37
N VAL A 395 -1.99 -19.70 9.54
CA VAL A 395 -2.02 -20.51 8.31
C VAL A 395 -2.39 -21.97 8.64
N PRO A 396 -3.47 -22.53 8.05
CA PRO A 396 -3.95 -23.85 8.39
C PRO A 396 -2.97 -24.92 7.91
N LYS A 397 -2.73 -25.93 8.76
CA LYS A 397 -2.02 -27.16 8.42
C LYS A 397 -2.80 -28.35 8.95
N ASP A 398 -2.81 -29.44 8.18
CA ASP A 398 -3.43 -30.68 8.59
C ASP A 398 -2.58 -31.37 9.65
N ALA A 399 -3.12 -31.49 10.87
CA ALA A 399 -2.44 -32.12 11.99
C ALA A 399 -2.25 -33.64 11.83
N VAL A 400 -2.89 -34.29 10.85
CA VAL A 400 -2.63 -35.70 10.54
C VAL A 400 -1.38 -35.84 9.67
N THR A 401 -1.21 -34.99 8.65
CA THR A 401 -0.01 -34.94 7.80
C THR A 401 1.19 -34.29 8.51
N PHE A 402 0.95 -33.28 9.34
CA PHE A 402 1.98 -32.45 9.98
C PHE A 402 1.78 -32.35 11.52
N PRO A 403 1.80 -33.47 12.26
CA PRO A 403 1.54 -33.49 13.72
C PRO A 403 2.57 -32.71 14.54
N GLU A 404 3.77 -32.50 14.00
CA GLU A 404 4.87 -31.74 14.61
C GLU A 404 4.70 -30.21 14.49
N PHE A 405 3.82 -29.71 13.61
CA PHE A 405 3.74 -28.28 13.27
C PHE A 405 2.80 -27.49 14.20
N ASP A 406 3.18 -27.46 15.47
CA ASP A 406 2.44 -26.81 16.55
C ASP A 406 2.72 -25.30 16.67
N MET A 407 2.29 -24.69 17.78
CA MET A 407 2.53 -23.27 18.06
C MET A 407 3.95 -22.96 18.52
N ALA A 408 4.70 -23.94 19.07
CA ALA A 408 6.09 -23.77 19.47
C ALA A 408 7.01 -23.72 18.24
N ILE A 409 6.81 -24.61 17.26
CA ILE A 409 7.54 -24.57 15.99
C ILE A 409 7.23 -23.27 15.22
N ARG A 410 5.96 -22.84 15.17
CA ARG A 410 5.59 -21.53 14.57
C ARG A 410 6.22 -20.33 15.30
N ALA A 411 6.39 -20.41 16.62
CA ALA A 411 7.07 -19.36 17.39
C ALA A 411 8.59 -19.37 17.09
N ALA A 412 9.21 -20.55 17.11
CA ALA A 412 10.64 -20.69 16.82
C ALA A 412 11.00 -20.23 15.40
N MET A 413 10.14 -20.48 14.39
CA MET A 413 10.32 -19.95 13.03
C MET A 413 10.23 -18.42 12.95
N ARG A 414 9.42 -17.76 13.80
CA ARG A 414 9.43 -16.29 13.91
C ARG A 414 10.73 -15.80 14.55
N SER A 415 11.22 -16.49 15.57
CA SER A 415 12.51 -16.19 16.21
C SER A 415 13.69 -16.37 15.24
N GLU A 416 13.69 -17.43 14.43
CA GLU A 416 14.65 -17.65 13.34
C GLU A 416 14.71 -16.45 12.39
N THR A 417 13.56 -16.06 11.82
CA THR A 417 13.52 -14.95 10.85
C THR A 417 13.90 -13.62 11.49
N ARG A 418 13.39 -13.33 12.69
CA ARG A 418 13.68 -12.09 13.40
C ARG A 418 15.17 -11.96 13.73
N ARG A 419 15.79 -13.00 14.29
CA ARG A 419 17.22 -13.02 14.61
C ARG A 419 18.10 -12.97 13.36
N PHE A 420 17.68 -13.65 12.29
CA PHE A 420 18.37 -13.62 11.00
C PHE A 420 18.40 -12.21 10.39
N VAL A 421 17.24 -11.53 10.29
CA VAL A 421 17.16 -10.16 9.76
C VAL A 421 17.94 -9.19 10.64
N GLN A 422 17.81 -9.30 11.97
CA GLN A 422 18.62 -8.53 12.91
C GLN A 422 20.12 -8.72 12.65
N HIS A 423 20.61 -9.96 12.52
CA HIS A 423 22.02 -10.24 12.23
C HIS A 423 22.45 -9.62 10.89
N VAL A 424 21.68 -9.81 9.81
CA VAL A 424 21.97 -9.20 8.49
C VAL A 424 22.10 -7.68 8.62
N VAL A 425 21.19 -7.01 9.35
CA VAL A 425 21.16 -5.54 9.48
C VAL A 425 22.19 -4.98 10.47
N ARG A 426 22.58 -5.73 11.52
CA ARG A 426 23.43 -5.25 12.62
C ARG A 426 24.86 -5.78 12.65
N GLU A 427 25.05 -7.03 12.24
CA GLU A 427 26.27 -7.81 12.49
C GLU A 427 26.94 -8.28 11.19
N GLY A 428 26.16 -8.47 10.13
CA GLY A 428 26.58 -8.94 8.81
C GLY A 428 26.95 -7.82 7.84
N GLU A 429 26.66 -8.03 6.56
CA GLU A 429 26.91 -7.04 5.51
C GLU A 429 25.78 -6.00 5.36
N GLY A 430 24.56 -6.28 5.82
CA GLY A 430 23.41 -5.39 5.60
C GLY A 430 23.00 -5.28 4.13
N THR A 431 23.28 -6.30 3.32
CA THR A 431 22.99 -6.31 1.88
C THR A 431 21.76 -7.13 1.52
N LEU A 432 21.05 -6.72 0.46
CA LEU A 432 20.00 -7.52 -0.17
C LEU A 432 20.55 -8.87 -0.68
N THR A 433 21.83 -8.91 -1.10
CA THR A 433 22.52 -10.15 -1.44
C THR A 433 22.57 -11.10 -0.25
N GLU A 434 23.09 -10.66 0.91
CA GLU A 434 23.16 -11.48 2.12
C GLU A 434 21.76 -11.96 2.56
N LEU A 435 20.77 -11.05 2.59
CA LEU A 435 19.38 -11.37 2.92
C LEU A 435 18.79 -12.51 2.06
N LEU A 436 19.19 -12.59 0.79
CA LEU A 436 18.73 -13.60 -0.16
C LEU A 436 19.62 -14.85 -0.26
N THR A 437 20.93 -14.76 -0.03
CA THR A 437 21.88 -15.86 -0.30
C THR A 437 22.64 -16.39 0.91
N ALA A 438 22.46 -15.81 2.11
CA ALA A 438 23.21 -16.21 3.31
C ALA A 438 23.15 -17.72 3.57
N LYS A 439 24.32 -18.32 3.79
CA LYS A 439 24.48 -19.74 4.13
C LYS A 439 24.58 -19.98 5.64
N TYR A 440 23.84 -19.22 6.43
CA TYR A 440 23.65 -19.44 7.86
C TYR A 440 22.21 -19.13 8.28
N SER A 441 21.78 -19.62 9.44
CA SER A 441 20.52 -19.23 10.09
C SER A 441 20.65 -19.28 11.62
N PHE A 442 19.56 -19.01 12.34
CA PHE A 442 19.51 -18.99 13.81
C PHE A 442 18.39 -19.90 14.31
N VAL A 443 18.74 -20.89 15.15
CA VAL A 443 17.80 -21.93 15.61
C VAL A 443 17.91 -22.15 17.11
N ASN A 444 16.77 -22.38 17.77
CA ASN A 444 16.74 -22.96 19.12
C ASN A 444 16.83 -24.51 19.02
N PRO A 445 17.03 -25.24 20.13
CA PRO A 445 17.12 -26.71 20.11
C PRO A 445 15.91 -27.40 19.46
N GLU A 446 14.71 -26.86 19.66
CA GLU A 446 13.46 -27.38 19.10
C GLU A 446 13.41 -27.27 17.56
N LEU A 447 13.74 -26.09 17.01
CA LEU A 447 13.74 -25.88 15.56
C LEU A 447 14.91 -26.60 14.88
N ALA A 448 16.07 -26.68 15.54
CA ALA A 448 17.20 -27.46 15.07
C ALA A 448 16.81 -28.95 14.91
N ALA A 449 16.18 -29.54 15.93
CA ALA A 449 15.68 -30.91 15.88
C ALA A 449 14.60 -31.09 14.78
N PHE A 450 13.67 -30.15 14.66
CA PHE A 450 12.63 -30.16 13.62
C PHE A 450 13.20 -30.07 12.19
N TYR A 451 14.31 -29.35 11.99
CA TYR A 451 15.03 -29.30 10.72
C TYR A 451 16.06 -30.44 10.52
N GLY A 452 16.23 -31.34 11.49
CA GLY A 452 17.21 -32.44 11.41
C GLY A 452 18.68 -32.01 11.54
N MET A 453 18.94 -30.84 12.13
CA MET A 453 20.29 -30.29 12.33
C MET A 453 20.67 -30.23 13.83
N SER A 454 21.98 -30.18 14.11
CA SER A 454 22.46 -29.85 15.45
C SER A 454 22.30 -28.36 15.71
N PRO A 455 21.81 -27.90 16.89
CA PRO A 455 21.68 -26.48 17.16
C PRO A 455 23.02 -25.75 17.18
N GLY A 456 24.08 -26.37 17.73
CA GLY A 456 25.35 -25.68 17.99
C GLY A 456 25.35 -25.00 19.36
N ASP A 457 26.26 -24.03 19.53
CA ASP A 457 26.39 -23.28 20.78
C ASP A 457 25.37 -22.12 20.83
N LEU A 458 24.56 -22.09 21.89
CA LEU A 458 23.50 -21.09 22.09
C LEU A 458 24.06 -19.74 22.54
N GLY A 459 23.53 -18.65 21.98
CA GLY A 459 23.72 -17.29 22.48
C GLY A 459 22.82 -16.93 23.67
N ASP A 460 22.99 -15.71 24.18
CA ASP A 460 22.20 -15.18 25.31
C ASP A 460 20.69 -15.00 24.98
N ASP A 461 20.35 -14.98 23.69
CA ASP A 461 18.99 -14.97 23.13
C ASP A 461 18.32 -16.36 23.10
N GLY A 462 19.05 -17.44 23.44
CA GLY A 462 18.58 -18.81 23.34
C GLY A 462 18.56 -19.37 21.90
N LEU A 463 19.22 -18.70 20.95
CA LEU A 463 19.38 -19.12 19.57
C LEU A 463 20.86 -19.43 19.29
N ALA A 464 21.12 -20.45 18.48
CA ALA A 464 22.46 -20.79 18.01
C ALA A 464 22.58 -20.48 16.51
N ARG A 465 23.71 -19.90 16.10
CA ARG A 465 24.01 -19.61 14.70
C ARG A 465 24.53 -20.89 14.01
N VAL A 466 23.78 -21.40 13.04
CA VAL A 466 24.10 -22.62 12.29
C VAL A 466 24.57 -22.31 10.88
N GLU A 467 25.57 -23.04 10.41
CA GLU A 467 26.01 -23.00 9.00
C GLU A 467 25.12 -23.93 8.14
N LEU A 468 24.70 -23.43 6.98
CA LEU A 468 23.81 -24.11 6.03
C LEU A 468 24.56 -24.63 4.79
N GLY A 469 25.89 -24.51 4.75
CA GLY A 469 26.74 -24.99 3.67
C GLY A 469 26.55 -26.49 3.40
N GLY A 470 26.28 -26.85 2.15
CA GLY A 470 25.94 -28.23 1.76
C GLY A 470 24.46 -28.59 1.90
N THR A 471 23.61 -27.67 2.39
CA THR A 471 22.14 -27.79 2.36
C THR A 471 21.56 -26.82 1.31
N PRO A 472 20.35 -27.07 0.76
CA PRO A 472 19.70 -26.16 -0.17
C PRO A 472 19.00 -24.96 0.50
N ARG A 473 19.24 -24.70 1.79
CA ARG A 473 18.79 -23.47 2.45
C ARG A 473 19.77 -22.34 2.12
N ALA A 474 19.26 -21.21 1.67
CA ALA A 474 19.98 -19.97 1.43
C ALA A 474 19.02 -18.78 1.68
N GLY A 475 19.43 -17.84 2.53
CA GLY A 475 18.70 -16.62 2.85
C GLY A 475 17.26 -16.80 3.34
N ILE A 476 16.55 -15.67 3.43
CA ILE A 476 15.22 -15.60 4.05
C ILE A 476 14.14 -16.44 3.34
N ILE A 477 14.20 -16.55 2.01
CA ILE A 477 13.17 -17.24 1.22
C ILE A 477 13.17 -18.77 1.38
N THR A 478 14.12 -19.34 2.12
CA THR A 478 14.20 -20.78 2.45
C THR A 478 14.06 -21.09 3.94
N GLN A 479 13.68 -20.09 4.76
CA GLN A 479 13.32 -20.30 6.16
C GLN A 479 11.91 -20.91 6.29
N GLY A 480 11.68 -21.63 7.38
CA GLY A 480 10.41 -22.32 7.61
C GLY A 480 9.20 -21.37 7.67
N SER A 481 9.41 -20.15 8.16
CA SER A 481 8.40 -19.09 8.19
C SER A 481 7.80 -18.79 6.82
N VAL A 482 8.65 -18.59 5.80
CA VAL A 482 8.25 -18.38 4.40
C VAL A 482 7.71 -19.67 3.79
N LEU A 483 8.43 -20.79 3.95
CA LEU A 483 8.11 -22.06 3.30
C LEU A 483 6.78 -22.66 3.77
N ALA A 484 6.45 -22.57 5.06
CA ALA A 484 5.19 -23.06 5.61
C ALA A 484 4.01 -22.13 5.27
N THR A 485 4.26 -20.81 5.31
CA THR A 485 3.27 -19.77 4.93
C THR A 485 2.84 -19.90 3.47
N HIS A 486 3.77 -20.17 2.55
CA HIS A 486 3.50 -20.31 1.11
C HIS A 486 3.36 -21.79 0.70
N ALA A 487 2.65 -22.57 1.52
CA ALA A 487 2.34 -23.97 1.27
C ALA A 487 0.89 -24.30 1.67
N ARG A 488 0.34 -25.38 1.12
CA ARG A 488 -1.04 -25.83 1.37
C ARG A 488 -1.17 -26.52 2.74
N PRO A 489 -2.39 -26.83 3.21
CA PRO A 489 -2.57 -27.43 4.55
C PRO A 489 -1.88 -28.79 4.72
N ASN A 490 -1.84 -29.61 3.68
CA ASN A 490 -1.35 -31.00 3.70
C ASN A 490 -0.19 -31.25 2.72
N SER A 491 0.39 -30.21 2.13
CA SER A 491 1.35 -30.34 1.03
C SER A 491 2.12 -29.05 0.74
N SER A 492 3.25 -29.16 0.05
CA SER A 492 3.92 -28.01 -0.57
C SER A 492 3.06 -27.39 -1.70
N SER A 493 3.37 -26.16 -2.07
CA SER A 493 2.71 -25.43 -3.16
C SER A 493 3.73 -24.70 -4.05
N PRO A 494 4.26 -25.35 -5.09
CA PRO A 494 5.06 -24.69 -6.13
C PRO A 494 4.40 -23.42 -6.66
N ILE A 495 3.08 -23.46 -6.89
CA ILE A 495 2.27 -22.30 -7.30
C ILE A 495 2.55 -21.10 -6.39
N HIS A 496 2.30 -21.24 -5.07
CA HIS A 496 2.40 -20.10 -4.13
C HIS A 496 3.86 -19.67 -3.90
N ARG A 497 4.81 -20.61 -3.97
CA ARG A 497 6.25 -20.30 -3.85
C ARG A 497 6.79 -19.59 -5.11
N GLY A 498 6.27 -19.89 -6.30
CA GLY A 498 6.58 -19.16 -7.53
C GLY A 498 5.89 -17.80 -7.63
N GLU A 499 4.64 -17.72 -7.18
CA GLU A 499 3.84 -16.49 -7.00
C GLU A 499 4.55 -15.49 -6.08
N LEU A 500 5.05 -15.94 -4.91
CA LEU A 500 5.90 -15.13 -4.02
C LEU A 500 7.06 -14.46 -4.76
N ILE A 501 7.81 -15.22 -5.57
CA ILE A 501 8.95 -14.67 -6.31
C ILE A 501 8.50 -13.68 -7.39
N ARG A 502 7.42 -13.98 -8.12
CA ARG A 502 6.86 -13.08 -9.15
C ARG A 502 6.37 -11.75 -8.56
N GLU A 503 5.50 -11.81 -7.56
CA GLU A 503 4.82 -10.61 -7.07
C GLU A 503 5.66 -9.81 -6.08
N LYS A 504 6.40 -10.49 -5.20
CA LYS A 504 7.13 -9.82 -4.10
C LYS A 504 8.58 -9.50 -4.45
N LEU A 505 9.28 -10.37 -5.19
CA LEU A 505 10.70 -10.16 -5.55
C LEU A 505 10.89 -9.60 -6.97
N LEU A 506 10.00 -9.87 -7.92
CA LEU A 506 10.10 -9.36 -9.30
C LEU A 506 9.07 -8.26 -9.63
N CYS A 507 8.14 -7.97 -8.72
CA CYS A 507 7.07 -6.97 -8.89
C CYS A 507 6.23 -7.17 -10.16
N GLN A 508 6.09 -8.43 -10.60
CA GLN A 508 5.33 -8.89 -11.75
C GLN A 508 4.00 -9.51 -11.25
N PRO A 509 2.94 -8.70 -11.04
CA PRO A 509 1.68 -9.19 -10.50
C PRO A 509 1.02 -10.17 -11.46
N LEU A 510 0.43 -11.22 -10.90
CA LEU A 510 -0.24 -12.27 -11.65
C LEU A 510 -1.73 -11.97 -11.80
N PRO A 511 -2.35 -12.31 -12.94
CA PRO A 511 -3.80 -12.26 -13.04
C PRO A 511 -4.44 -13.32 -12.13
N PRO A 512 -5.48 -12.99 -11.33
CA PRO A 512 -6.26 -13.99 -10.62
C PRO A 512 -6.82 -15.07 -11.57
N PRO A 513 -7.06 -16.31 -11.09
CA PRO A 513 -7.54 -17.41 -11.91
C PRO A 513 -8.83 -17.09 -12.67
N PRO A 514 -8.97 -17.52 -13.94
CA PRO A 514 -10.17 -17.25 -14.74
C PRO A 514 -11.48 -17.72 -14.06
N PRO A 515 -12.53 -16.88 -14.02
CA PRO A 515 -13.80 -17.22 -13.38
C PRO A 515 -14.41 -18.54 -13.89
N GLY A 516 -14.93 -19.35 -12.96
CA GLY A 516 -15.58 -20.63 -13.26
C GLY A 516 -14.64 -21.83 -13.47
N LEU A 517 -13.31 -21.64 -13.43
CA LEU A 517 -12.37 -22.76 -13.38
C LEU A 517 -12.24 -23.31 -11.95
N ASN A 518 -12.07 -24.63 -11.85
CA ASN A 518 -11.68 -25.26 -10.58
C ASN A 518 -10.18 -25.03 -10.33
N ALA A 519 -9.85 -24.03 -9.51
CA ALA A 519 -8.48 -23.72 -9.09
C ALA A 519 -7.93 -24.64 -7.96
N GLN A 520 -8.65 -25.71 -7.59
CA GLN A 520 -8.09 -26.73 -6.71
C GLN A 520 -7.13 -27.64 -7.49
N PRO A 521 -5.94 -27.94 -6.94
CA PRO A 521 -4.98 -28.80 -7.60
C PRO A 521 -5.49 -30.25 -7.65
N PRO A 522 -4.94 -31.10 -8.53
CA PRO A 522 -5.21 -32.53 -8.51
C PRO A 522 -4.98 -33.10 -7.09
N PRO A 523 -5.82 -34.06 -6.65
CA PRO A 523 -5.70 -34.67 -5.33
C PRO A 523 -4.32 -35.31 -5.12
N LEU A 524 -3.92 -35.47 -3.87
CA LEU A 524 -2.65 -36.14 -3.55
C LEU A 524 -2.68 -37.57 -4.09
N ASP A 525 -1.67 -37.90 -4.90
CA ASP A 525 -1.52 -39.17 -5.59
C ASP A 525 -0.16 -39.77 -5.17
N PRO A 526 -0.13 -40.80 -4.31
CA PRO A 526 1.11 -41.43 -3.86
C PRO A 526 1.95 -42.10 -4.97
N ALA A 527 1.46 -42.14 -6.22
CA ALA A 527 2.24 -42.59 -7.38
C ALA A 527 2.87 -41.44 -8.19
N LYS A 528 2.63 -40.16 -7.83
CA LYS A 528 3.20 -38.97 -8.48
C LYS A 528 4.02 -38.14 -7.49
N THR A 529 5.10 -37.53 -7.97
CA THR A 529 5.74 -36.38 -7.33
C THR A 529 4.85 -35.15 -7.38
N GLY A 530 5.15 -34.15 -6.55
CA GLY A 530 4.61 -32.79 -6.67
C GLY A 530 4.77 -32.22 -8.08
N ARG A 531 5.93 -32.38 -8.71
CA ARG A 531 6.17 -31.96 -10.10
C ARG A 531 5.20 -32.64 -11.06
N GLU A 532 5.17 -33.98 -11.11
CA GLU A 532 4.24 -34.74 -11.97
C GLU A 532 2.76 -34.38 -11.74
N ARG A 533 2.38 -34.04 -10.50
CA ARG A 533 1.02 -33.64 -10.13
C ARG A 533 0.69 -32.20 -10.57
N TYR A 534 1.62 -31.25 -10.45
CA TYR A 534 1.38 -29.86 -10.85
C TYR A 534 1.53 -29.64 -12.37
N THR A 535 2.40 -30.38 -13.06
CA THR A 535 2.52 -30.41 -14.53
C THR A 535 1.19 -30.74 -15.24
N GLU A 536 0.23 -31.38 -14.55
CA GLU A 536 -1.11 -31.60 -15.09
C GLU A 536 -1.80 -30.27 -15.47
N HIS A 537 -1.65 -29.21 -14.65
CA HIS A 537 -2.14 -27.85 -14.97
C HIS A 537 -1.43 -27.28 -16.20
N SER A 538 -0.12 -27.52 -16.37
CA SER A 538 0.65 -27.03 -17.52
C SER A 538 0.28 -27.70 -18.85
N THR A 539 -0.56 -28.74 -18.83
CA THR A 539 -1.14 -29.34 -20.04
C THR A 539 -2.57 -28.87 -20.34
N ASN A 540 -3.28 -28.29 -19.36
CA ASN A 540 -4.60 -27.68 -19.58
C ASN A 540 -4.43 -26.27 -20.17
N MET A 541 -4.89 -26.04 -21.40
CA MET A 541 -4.80 -24.75 -22.10
C MET A 541 -5.38 -23.55 -21.30
N ALA A 542 -6.32 -23.78 -20.39
CA ALA A 542 -6.91 -22.72 -19.55
C ALA A 542 -6.03 -22.32 -18.35
N CYS A 543 -5.09 -23.18 -17.93
CA CYS A 543 -4.25 -22.98 -16.74
C CYS A 543 -2.75 -22.82 -17.10
N ALA A 544 -2.30 -23.46 -18.17
CA ALA A 544 -0.88 -23.62 -18.52
C ALA A 544 -0.11 -22.31 -18.67
N SER A 545 -0.82 -21.23 -19.00
CA SER A 545 -0.34 -19.86 -19.07
C SER A 545 0.27 -19.33 -17.77
N CYS A 546 -0.55 -19.23 -16.71
CA CYS A 546 -0.09 -18.72 -15.41
C CYS A 546 0.87 -19.71 -14.77
N HIS A 547 0.60 -21.01 -14.90
CA HIS A 547 1.48 -22.07 -14.41
C HIS A 547 2.88 -22.04 -15.07
N ARG A 548 3.00 -21.69 -16.36
CA ARG A 548 4.31 -21.46 -17.01
C ARG A 548 5.11 -20.33 -16.34
N LEU A 549 4.47 -19.35 -15.72
CA LEU A 549 5.13 -18.25 -15.04
C LEU A 549 5.55 -18.59 -13.60
N VAL A 550 4.83 -19.48 -12.90
CA VAL A 550 5.07 -19.78 -11.47
C VAL A 550 5.61 -21.18 -11.19
N ASP A 551 5.10 -22.25 -11.81
CA ASP A 551 5.44 -23.63 -11.44
C ASP A 551 6.95 -23.93 -11.60
N PRO A 552 7.64 -23.52 -12.69
CA PRO A 552 9.09 -23.71 -12.81
C PRO A 552 9.90 -23.01 -11.70
N ILE A 553 9.43 -21.86 -11.20
CA ILE A 553 10.06 -21.15 -10.08
C ILE A 553 9.75 -21.88 -8.76
N GLY A 554 8.51 -22.31 -8.59
CA GLY A 554 8.06 -23.10 -7.45
C GLY A 554 8.80 -24.42 -7.26
N PHE A 555 9.19 -25.10 -8.34
CA PHE A 555 9.81 -26.42 -8.25
C PHE A 555 11.23 -26.42 -7.65
N ALA A 556 11.97 -25.30 -7.65
CA ALA A 556 13.23 -25.20 -6.88
C ALA A 556 13.03 -25.49 -5.38
N PHE A 557 11.85 -25.14 -4.87
CA PHE A 557 11.48 -25.30 -3.46
C PHE A 557 10.89 -26.68 -3.14
N GLU A 558 10.78 -27.61 -4.09
CA GLU A 558 10.30 -28.97 -3.80
C GLU A 558 11.31 -29.83 -3.03
N GLN A 559 12.48 -29.28 -2.71
CA GLN A 559 13.40 -29.78 -1.68
C GLN A 559 12.85 -29.60 -0.25
N PHE A 560 11.79 -28.81 -0.08
CA PHE A 560 11.17 -28.49 1.21
C PHE A 560 9.71 -28.92 1.27
N ASP A 561 9.31 -29.61 2.34
CA ASP A 561 7.93 -30.06 2.56
C ASP A 561 6.95 -28.89 2.84
N GLY A 562 5.68 -29.22 3.12
CA GLY A 562 4.63 -28.23 3.38
C GLY A 562 4.79 -27.41 4.66
N ILE A 563 5.77 -27.74 5.51
CA ILE A 563 6.12 -27.05 6.76
C ILE A 563 7.60 -26.66 6.84
N GLY A 564 8.33 -26.71 5.71
CA GLY A 564 9.69 -26.20 5.57
C GLY A 564 10.82 -27.14 6.03
N ARG A 565 10.54 -28.42 6.30
CA ARG A 565 11.57 -29.44 6.52
C ARG A 565 12.17 -29.90 5.18
N LEU A 566 13.40 -30.41 5.18
CA LEU A 566 14.03 -30.98 3.99
C LEU A 566 13.38 -32.33 3.60
N ARG A 567 13.44 -32.66 2.31
CA ARG A 567 13.12 -33.99 1.77
C ARG A 567 14.13 -34.39 0.68
N ASP A 568 14.53 -35.66 0.69
CA ASP A 568 15.46 -36.24 -0.30
C ASP A 568 14.74 -36.82 -1.53
N ASP A 569 13.46 -37.20 -1.36
CA ASP A 569 12.58 -37.76 -2.37
C ASP A 569 11.15 -37.18 -2.27
N ASP A 570 10.32 -37.48 -3.25
CA ASP A 570 8.87 -37.25 -3.21
C ASP A 570 8.16 -38.55 -3.63
N ASN A 571 7.43 -39.15 -2.69
CA ASN A 571 6.79 -40.47 -2.84
C ASN A 571 7.74 -41.58 -3.32
N GLY A 572 8.99 -41.59 -2.83
CA GLY A 572 10.03 -42.56 -3.19
C GLY A 572 10.67 -42.32 -4.56
N LYS A 573 10.39 -41.18 -5.20
CA LYS A 573 10.99 -40.78 -6.49
C LYS A 573 12.01 -39.65 -6.30
N PRO A 574 13.14 -39.64 -7.03
CA PRO A 574 14.10 -38.54 -6.98
C PRO A 574 13.46 -37.19 -7.29
N LEU A 575 13.87 -36.15 -6.55
CA LEU A 575 13.45 -34.78 -6.81
C LEU A 575 14.08 -34.23 -8.10
N ASP A 576 13.24 -33.78 -9.02
CA ASP A 576 13.66 -32.81 -10.05
C ASP A 576 13.40 -31.40 -9.51
N VAL A 577 14.48 -30.63 -9.37
CA VAL A 577 14.50 -29.27 -8.79
C VAL A 577 14.87 -28.21 -9.83
N SER A 578 14.98 -28.60 -11.11
CA SER A 578 15.29 -27.70 -12.22
C SER A 578 14.14 -26.74 -12.52
N GLY A 579 14.45 -25.49 -12.85
CA GLY A 579 13.45 -24.47 -13.15
C GLY A 579 13.97 -23.36 -14.06
N GLU A 580 13.08 -22.44 -14.40
CA GLU A 580 13.36 -21.33 -15.31
C GLU A 580 12.53 -20.10 -14.93
N ILE A 581 13.14 -18.91 -14.94
CA ILE A 581 12.40 -17.65 -14.95
C ILE A 581 12.16 -17.30 -16.43
N VAL A 582 10.91 -17.01 -16.79
CA VAL A 582 10.51 -16.69 -18.18
C VAL A 582 9.64 -15.44 -18.24
N ALA A 583 9.73 -14.69 -19.34
CA ALA A 583 8.94 -13.47 -19.59
C ALA A 583 9.13 -12.34 -18.55
N SER A 584 10.26 -12.36 -17.84
CA SER A 584 10.90 -11.19 -17.25
C SER A 584 11.69 -10.43 -18.34
N THR A 585 12.16 -9.22 -18.05
CA THR A 585 12.96 -8.39 -18.97
C THR A 585 14.47 -8.63 -18.76
N GLN A 586 14.91 -8.91 -17.53
CA GLN A 586 16.33 -9.00 -17.15
C GLN A 586 16.72 -10.25 -16.34
N THR A 587 15.76 -11.01 -15.81
CA THR A 587 15.99 -12.14 -14.87
C THR A 587 15.87 -13.52 -15.52
N ASP A 588 15.43 -13.60 -16.78
CA ASP A 588 15.10 -14.85 -17.49
C ASP A 588 16.24 -15.90 -17.52
N GLY A 589 15.86 -17.16 -17.72
CA GLY A 589 16.74 -18.31 -17.87
C GLY A 589 16.75 -19.28 -16.68
N ALA A 590 17.40 -20.42 -16.91
CA ALA A 590 17.35 -21.60 -16.05
C ALA A 590 18.15 -21.49 -14.74
N PHE A 591 17.83 -22.38 -13.79
CA PHE A 591 18.52 -22.63 -12.53
C PHE A 591 18.19 -24.06 -12.03
N SER A 592 18.95 -24.56 -11.06
CA SER A 592 18.72 -25.82 -10.36
C SER A 592 18.61 -25.60 -8.85
N GLY A 593 17.42 -25.82 -8.30
CA GLY A 593 17.15 -25.67 -6.87
C GLY A 593 17.20 -24.22 -6.35
N THR A 594 16.99 -24.08 -5.04
CA THR A 594 16.97 -22.80 -4.32
C THR A 594 18.32 -22.08 -4.26
N ASP A 595 19.44 -22.81 -4.33
CA ASP A 595 20.79 -22.22 -4.28
C ASP A 595 21.12 -21.41 -5.54
N GLU A 596 20.83 -21.93 -6.73
CA GLU A 596 21.02 -21.18 -7.98
C GLU A 596 19.93 -20.11 -8.17
N LEU A 597 18.69 -20.38 -7.72
CA LEU A 597 17.60 -19.41 -7.76
C LEU A 597 17.88 -18.18 -6.88
N THR A 598 18.34 -18.37 -5.63
CA THR A 598 18.69 -17.24 -4.74
C THR A 598 19.83 -16.40 -5.30
N GLN A 599 20.86 -17.02 -5.86
CA GLN A 599 21.96 -16.31 -6.54
C GLN A 599 21.48 -15.54 -7.77
N LYS A 600 20.63 -16.14 -8.62
CA LYS A 600 20.02 -15.49 -9.80
C LYS A 600 19.16 -14.29 -9.40
N LEU A 601 18.39 -14.39 -8.32
CA LEU A 601 17.56 -13.29 -7.81
C LEU A 601 18.41 -12.17 -7.20
N ALA A 602 19.38 -12.51 -6.33
CA ALA A 602 20.27 -11.53 -5.71
C ALA A 602 21.13 -10.76 -6.73
N GLY A 603 21.45 -11.36 -7.87
CA GLY A 603 22.16 -10.71 -8.98
C GLY A 603 21.30 -9.93 -9.98
N SER A 604 19.97 -9.89 -9.83
CA SER A 604 19.07 -9.28 -10.83
C SER A 604 18.70 -7.82 -10.53
N PRO A 605 18.92 -6.90 -11.49
CA PRO A 605 18.44 -5.51 -11.38
C PRO A 605 16.93 -5.39 -11.15
N GLU A 606 16.10 -6.29 -11.71
CA GLU A 606 14.65 -6.28 -11.45
C GLU A 606 14.30 -6.54 -9.99
N VAL A 607 15.11 -7.34 -9.29
CA VAL A 607 14.93 -7.63 -7.86
C VAL A 607 15.40 -6.43 -7.02
N HIS A 608 16.42 -5.71 -7.48
CA HIS A 608 16.89 -4.47 -6.84
C HIS A 608 15.87 -3.33 -6.99
N ASP A 609 15.36 -3.14 -8.22
CA ASP A 609 14.28 -2.20 -8.54
C ASP A 609 12.99 -2.54 -7.76
N CYS A 610 12.60 -3.82 -7.75
CA CYS A 610 11.42 -4.26 -7.03
C CYS A 610 11.57 -4.08 -5.52
N PHE A 611 12.69 -4.48 -4.90
CA PHE A 611 12.92 -4.30 -3.48
C PHE A 611 12.86 -2.80 -3.08
N SER A 612 13.41 -1.93 -3.92
CA SER A 612 13.32 -0.46 -3.76
C SER A 612 11.88 0.05 -3.86
N LEU A 613 11.11 -0.47 -4.81
CA LEU A 613 9.69 -0.16 -5.00
C LEU A 613 8.81 -0.66 -3.83
N GLN A 614 9.10 -1.83 -3.26
CA GLN A 614 8.41 -2.34 -2.07
C GLN A 614 8.72 -1.45 -0.84
N TRP A 615 9.98 -1.06 -0.64
CA TRP A 615 10.37 -0.13 0.42
C TRP A 615 9.73 1.26 0.25
N MET A 616 9.60 1.76 -0.97
CA MET A 616 8.87 3.00 -1.26
C MET A 616 7.37 2.89 -0.92
N ARG A 617 6.71 1.79 -1.34
CA ARG A 617 5.30 1.52 -1.03
C ARG A 617 5.04 1.49 0.48
N PHE A 618 5.91 0.82 1.24
CA PHE A 618 5.84 0.74 2.71
C PHE A 618 6.14 2.09 3.39
N GLY A 619 7.30 2.70 3.09
CA GLY A 619 7.75 3.90 3.78
C GLY A 619 6.83 5.10 3.54
N TYR A 620 6.46 5.36 2.29
CA TYR A 620 5.56 6.47 1.93
C TYR A 620 4.08 6.09 2.04
N GLY A 621 3.72 4.81 2.21
CA GLY A 621 2.31 4.39 2.33
C GLY A 621 1.47 4.66 1.08
N VAL A 622 2.02 4.43 -0.12
CA VAL A 622 1.39 4.81 -1.40
C VAL A 622 1.36 3.65 -2.41
N GLU A 623 0.48 3.78 -3.41
CA GLU A 623 0.60 3.03 -4.67
C GLU A 623 1.54 3.79 -5.62
N GLU A 624 2.19 3.09 -6.56
CA GLU A 624 3.08 3.76 -7.52
C GLU A 624 2.31 4.57 -8.58
N ASP A 625 2.72 5.81 -8.80
CA ASP A 625 2.43 6.58 -10.00
C ASP A 625 3.68 6.68 -10.90
N ALA A 626 3.62 7.49 -11.94
CA ALA A 626 4.73 7.70 -12.87
C ALA A 626 5.96 8.39 -12.23
N GLN A 627 5.73 9.37 -11.35
CA GLN A 627 6.77 10.17 -10.70
C GLN A 627 7.40 9.41 -9.52
N LEU A 628 6.56 8.67 -8.78
CA LEU A 628 6.98 7.69 -7.79
C LEU A 628 7.75 6.53 -8.43
N SER A 629 7.37 6.08 -9.63
CA SER A 629 8.17 5.08 -10.39
C SER A 629 9.56 5.62 -10.76
N CYS A 630 9.67 6.88 -11.20
CA CYS A 630 10.97 7.52 -11.38
C CYS A 630 11.77 7.65 -10.08
N THR A 631 11.10 7.93 -8.95
CA THR A 631 11.73 8.01 -7.63
C THR A 631 12.26 6.65 -7.18
N ALA A 632 11.45 5.60 -7.28
CA ALA A 632 11.86 4.22 -6.96
C ALA A 632 13.03 3.75 -7.84
N LYS A 633 13.06 4.12 -9.12
CA LYS A 633 14.17 3.80 -10.03
C LYS A 633 15.46 4.52 -9.66
N ALA A 634 15.42 5.84 -9.41
CA ALA A 634 16.60 6.58 -8.98
C ALA A 634 17.19 6.03 -7.66
N VAL A 635 16.30 5.64 -6.74
CA VAL A 635 16.67 4.98 -5.48
C VAL A 635 17.21 3.55 -5.69
N GLY A 636 16.70 2.79 -6.67
CA GLY A 636 17.25 1.49 -7.08
C GLY A 636 18.64 1.59 -7.72
N GLU A 637 18.89 2.67 -8.47
CA GLU A 637 20.23 3.00 -8.99
C GLU A 637 21.20 3.36 -7.83
N GLU A 638 20.75 4.08 -6.80
CA GLU A 638 21.54 4.32 -5.57
C GLU A 638 21.79 3.03 -4.76
N LEU A 639 20.79 2.16 -4.58
CA LEU A 639 20.93 0.83 -3.96
C LEU A 639 21.96 -0.02 -4.72
N THR A 640 21.94 0.01 -6.05
CA THR A 640 22.93 -0.69 -6.88
C THR A 640 24.34 -0.11 -6.66
N ALA A 641 24.46 1.21 -6.60
CA ALA A 641 25.72 1.91 -6.39
C ALA A 641 26.32 1.74 -4.97
N SER A 642 25.50 1.52 -3.94
CA SER A 642 25.97 1.26 -2.57
C SER A 642 26.54 -0.15 -2.36
N GLY A 643 26.40 -1.05 -3.34
CA GLY A 643 26.65 -2.47 -3.17
C GLY A 643 25.49 -3.19 -2.48
N LEU A 644 24.26 -2.78 -2.80
CA LEU A 644 22.99 -3.37 -2.37
C LEU A 644 22.72 -3.25 -0.85
N LYS A 645 23.22 -2.18 -0.22
CA LYS A 645 23.04 -1.89 1.21
C LYS A 645 21.62 -1.43 1.53
N VAL A 646 20.94 -2.12 2.45
CA VAL A 646 19.55 -1.83 2.83
C VAL A 646 19.44 -0.51 3.60
N GLU A 647 20.42 -0.16 4.43
CA GLU A 647 20.46 1.13 5.14
C GLU A 647 20.52 2.30 4.14
N ASP A 648 21.39 2.21 3.12
CA ASP A 648 21.57 3.28 2.13
C ASP A 648 20.33 3.44 1.22
N LEU A 649 19.58 2.37 0.95
CA LEU A 649 18.27 2.43 0.29
C LEU A 649 17.26 3.24 1.11
N ILE A 650 17.17 2.97 2.41
CA ILE A 650 16.26 3.70 3.32
C ILE A 650 16.69 5.17 3.43
N VAL A 651 17.99 5.44 3.52
CA VAL A 651 18.55 6.80 3.49
C VAL A 651 18.30 7.51 2.16
N GLY A 652 18.37 6.81 1.02
CA GLY A 652 18.02 7.33 -0.31
C GLY A 652 16.55 7.77 -0.40
N LEU A 653 15.62 6.94 0.10
CA LEU A 653 14.21 7.31 0.23
C LEU A 653 14.00 8.54 1.13
N VAL A 654 14.71 8.64 2.25
CA VAL A 654 14.66 9.84 3.13
C VAL A 654 15.22 11.10 2.45
N LYS A 655 16.15 10.96 1.51
CA LYS A 655 16.76 12.08 0.77
C LYS A 655 16.02 12.46 -0.51
N ALA A 656 15.13 11.59 -0.99
CA ALA A 656 14.37 11.82 -2.21
C ALA A 656 13.44 13.02 -2.10
N ARG A 657 13.13 13.66 -3.23
CA ARG A 657 12.30 14.89 -3.28
C ARG A 657 10.89 14.67 -2.70
N HIS A 658 10.32 13.48 -2.91
CA HIS A 658 9.06 13.07 -2.30
C HIS A 658 9.11 13.09 -0.76
N PHE A 659 10.27 12.93 -0.10
CA PHE A 659 10.29 12.92 1.36
C PHE A 659 9.97 14.29 1.99
N THR A 660 10.28 15.39 1.29
CA THR A 660 10.17 16.75 1.88
C THR A 660 9.18 17.67 1.18
N SER A 661 8.70 17.34 -0.02
CA SER A 661 7.82 18.21 -0.82
C SER A 661 6.58 17.45 -1.29
N ARG A 662 5.50 18.15 -1.62
CA ARG A 662 4.28 17.60 -2.27
C ARG A 662 3.86 18.49 -3.43
N VAL A 663 3.12 17.94 -4.40
CA VAL A 663 2.49 18.72 -5.48
C VAL A 663 1.41 19.62 -4.89
N GLY A 664 1.48 20.91 -5.18
CA GLY A 664 0.47 21.90 -4.82
C GLY A 664 -0.55 22.09 -5.94
N ASP A 665 -1.82 22.24 -5.57
CA ASP A 665 -2.93 22.53 -6.49
C ASP A 665 -2.91 23.95 -7.11
N GLY A 666 -1.99 24.81 -6.66
CA GLY A 666 -1.83 26.18 -7.15
C GLY A 666 -2.89 27.18 -6.67
N SER A 667 -3.80 26.76 -5.78
CA SER A 667 -4.86 27.63 -5.24
C SER A 667 -4.47 28.36 -3.94
N GLU A 668 -3.48 27.86 -3.22
CA GLU A 668 -3.09 28.35 -1.89
C GLU A 668 -1.93 29.37 -1.93
N THR A 669 -2.28 30.65 -2.04
CA THR A 669 -1.39 31.76 -1.65
C THR A 669 -1.67 32.32 -0.25
N GLU A 670 -2.74 31.84 0.40
CA GLU A 670 -3.09 32.13 1.80
C GLU A 670 -2.65 30.96 2.70
N PRO A 671 -2.19 31.19 3.94
CA PRO A 671 -1.90 30.11 4.87
C PRO A 671 -3.17 29.30 5.20
N VAL A 672 -3.09 27.96 5.09
CA VAL A 672 -4.17 27.06 5.54
C VAL A 672 -4.18 27.01 7.06
N ASP A 673 -4.80 28.03 7.65
CA ASP A 673 -5.02 28.15 9.08
C ASP A 673 -6.07 27.11 9.50
N GLY A 674 -5.61 25.91 9.90
CA GLY A 674 -6.37 24.65 10.04
C GLY A 674 -7.53 24.62 11.05
N GLY A 675 -7.99 25.78 11.53
CA GLY A 675 -9.22 25.90 12.30
C GLY A 675 -10.44 25.88 11.39
N SER A 676 -11.10 24.72 11.28
CA SER A 676 -12.46 24.64 10.74
C SER A 676 -13.41 25.46 11.63
N SER A 677 -13.62 26.73 11.27
CA SER A 677 -14.63 27.61 11.87
C SER A 677 -16.02 27.34 11.29
N GLY A 678 -16.35 26.05 11.09
CA GLY A 678 -17.68 25.59 10.73
C GLY A 678 -18.62 25.74 11.92
N THR A 679 -19.16 26.94 12.14
CA THR A 679 -20.27 27.15 13.07
C THR A 679 -21.42 26.22 12.68
N PRO A 680 -21.90 25.33 13.56
CA PRO A 680 -23.04 24.47 13.24
C PRO A 680 -24.29 25.32 13.05
N GLY A 681 -24.65 25.61 11.80
CA GLY A 681 -25.92 26.24 11.45
C GLY A 681 -27.02 25.26 11.79
N THR A 682 -27.75 25.53 12.87
CA THR A 682 -28.62 24.56 13.56
C THR A 682 -29.56 23.82 12.61
N PRO A 683 -29.35 22.52 12.34
CA PRO A 683 -30.35 21.68 11.70
C PRO A 683 -31.52 21.57 12.67
N THR A 684 -32.71 22.00 12.26
CA THR A 684 -33.94 21.70 13.02
C THR A 684 -34.38 20.29 12.68
N ASP A 685 -33.60 19.30 13.13
CA ASP A 685 -33.92 17.89 12.92
C ASP A 685 -35.27 17.56 13.58
N PRO A 686 -36.21 16.94 12.84
CA PRO A 686 -37.33 16.24 13.45
C PRO A 686 -36.78 15.11 14.35
N PRO A 687 -37.49 14.73 15.43
CA PRO A 687 -37.07 13.59 16.25
C PRO A 687 -36.96 12.32 15.38
N PRO A 688 -36.05 11.38 15.72
CA PRO A 688 -35.73 10.23 14.88
C PRO A 688 -36.97 9.41 14.56
N GLY A 689 -37.43 9.51 13.31
CA GLY A 689 -38.65 8.86 12.85
C GLY A 689 -38.45 7.35 12.72
N THR A 690 -39.29 6.57 13.40
CA THR A 690 -39.32 5.09 13.33
C THR A 690 -39.92 4.58 12.00
N ASN A 691 -39.61 5.26 10.90
CA ASN A 691 -40.17 5.02 9.58
C ASN A 691 -39.35 3.96 8.85
N ASN A 692 -39.66 2.69 9.11
CA ASN A 692 -39.19 1.58 8.29
C ASN A 692 -39.76 1.74 6.87
N PRO A 693 -38.96 2.06 5.83
CA PRO A 693 -39.48 2.18 4.47
C PRO A 693 -40.07 0.83 4.03
N PRO A 694 -41.26 0.81 3.40
CA PRO A 694 -41.84 -0.42 2.86
C PRO A 694 -40.96 -0.94 1.70
N PRO A 695 -40.93 -2.26 1.47
CA PRO A 695 -40.11 -2.86 0.41
C PRO A 695 -40.29 -2.17 -0.94
N ALA A 696 -39.17 -1.72 -1.52
CA ALA A 696 -39.19 -0.92 -2.75
C ALA A 696 -39.37 -1.80 -3.99
N SER A 697 -40.27 -1.38 -4.88
CA SER A 697 -40.44 -2.00 -6.20
C SER A 697 -39.38 -1.49 -7.19
N GLY A 698 -38.99 -2.33 -8.15
CA GLY A 698 -37.95 -1.99 -9.13
C GLY A 698 -36.51 -2.28 -8.67
N LEU A 699 -36.32 -2.93 -7.52
CA LEU A 699 -35.03 -3.47 -7.12
C LEU A 699 -34.73 -4.81 -7.80
N ASP A 700 -33.47 -5.00 -8.18
CA ASP A 700 -32.85 -6.28 -8.52
C ASP A 700 -31.80 -6.59 -7.45
N VAL A 701 -31.90 -7.77 -6.82
CA VAL A 701 -31.12 -8.08 -5.62
C VAL A 701 -30.44 -9.44 -5.72
N VAL A 702 -29.13 -9.40 -5.90
CA VAL A 702 -28.27 -10.58 -6.04
C VAL A 702 -27.65 -10.90 -4.68
N PHE A 703 -27.73 -12.16 -4.25
CA PHE A 703 -27.05 -12.69 -3.06
C PHE A 703 -26.00 -13.68 -3.53
N ASP A 704 -24.76 -13.50 -3.09
CA ASP A 704 -23.64 -14.39 -3.37
C ASP A 704 -23.13 -15.01 -2.05
N LEU A 705 -23.10 -16.34 -1.99
CA LEU A 705 -22.66 -17.13 -0.84
C LEU A 705 -21.18 -17.51 -1.04
N ASN A 706 -20.32 -16.50 -0.95
CA ASN A 706 -18.90 -16.62 -1.26
C ASN A 706 -18.06 -17.30 -0.17
N ASN A 707 -18.63 -17.52 1.03
CA ASN A 707 -17.97 -18.24 2.12
C ASN A 707 -19.00 -19.02 2.96
N ASP A 708 -19.07 -20.34 2.78
CA ASP A 708 -19.96 -21.24 3.53
C ASP A 708 -19.14 -22.41 4.10
N TRP A 709 -19.19 -22.59 5.43
CA TRP A 709 -18.46 -23.62 6.16
C TRP A 709 -19.41 -24.61 6.87
N GLY A 710 -20.65 -24.70 6.41
CA GLY A 710 -21.67 -25.61 6.92
C GLY A 710 -22.37 -25.10 8.18
N SER A 711 -21.64 -24.99 9.30
CA SER A 711 -22.18 -24.45 10.57
C SER A 711 -22.40 -22.93 10.57
N GLY A 712 -22.03 -22.27 9.48
CA GLY A 712 -22.32 -20.87 9.22
C GLY A 712 -21.88 -20.48 7.82
N TYR A 713 -22.22 -19.25 7.44
CA TYR A 713 -21.85 -18.67 6.16
C TYR A 713 -21.77 -17.14 6.27
N CYS A 714 -21.13 -16.51 5.27
CA CYS A 714 -21.26 -15.10 4.98
C CYS A 714 -21.83 -14.91 3.57
N ALA A 715 -22.57 -13.84 3.36
CA ALA A 715 -23.18 -13.50 2.09
C ALA A 715 -22.84 -12.05 1.70
N ALA A 716 -22.38 -11.85 0.47
CA ALA A 716 -22.34 -10.55 -0.17
C ALA A 716 -23.68 -10.31 -0.89
N VAL A 717 -24.19 -9.08 -0.83
CA VAL A 717 -25.49 -8.72 -1.38
C VAL A 717 -25.40 -7.43 -2.18
N LYS A 718 -25.80 -7.50 -3.45
CA LYS A 718 -25.86 -6.35 -4.36
C LYS A 718 -27.32 -5.94 -4.58
N VAL A 719 -27.65 -4.68 -4.29
CA VAL A 719 -28.99 -4.11 -4.45
C VAL A 719 -28.94 -3.06 -5.56
N THR A 720 -29.51 -3.36 -6.73
CA THR A 720 -29.50 -2.46 -7.89
C THR A 720 -30.88 -1.82 -8.09
N ASN A 721 -30.93 -0.50 -8.27
CA ASN A 721 -32.15 0.17 -8.73
C ASN A 721 -32.34 -0.01 -10.25
N LYS A 722 -33.37 -0.76 -10.69
CA LYS A 722 -33.76 -0.90 -12.11
C LYS A 722 -34.93 0.01 -12.49
N GLY A 723 -35.39 0.86 -11.57
CA GLY A 723 -36.39 1.89 -11.83
C GLY A 723 -35.84 3.09 -12.61
N SER A 724 -36.73 4.00 -13.00
CA SER A 724 -36.41 5.23 -13.76
C SER A 724 -36.37 6.49 -12.90
N SER A 725 -36.30 6.35 -11.58
CA SER A 725 -36.19 7.45 -10.61
C SER A 725 -35.37 7.00 -9.40
N PRO A 726 -34.80 7.92 -8.61
CA PRO A 726 -34.14 7.59 -7.36
C PRO A 726 -35.14 6.93 -6.38
N LEU A 727 -34.70 5.95 -5.60
CA LEU A 727 -35.54 5.29 -4.59
C LEU A 727 -34.76 4.94 -3.32
N THR A 728 -35.42 5.03 -2.17
CA THR A 728 -34.86 4.55 -0.89
C THR A 728 -35.11 3.06 -0.76
N TRP A 729 -34.06 2.25 -0.65
CA TRP A 729 -34.18 0.79 -0.78
C TRP A 729 -34.45 0.08 0.55
N SER A 730 -35.41 -0.84 0.49
CA SER A 730 -35.55 -1.95 1.45
C SER A 730 -36.18 -3.15 0.77
N PHE A 731 -35.95 -4.34 1.31
CA PHE A 731 -36.57 -5.59 0.86
C PHE A 731 -36.60 -6.64 2.00
N GLU A 732 -37.32 -7.74 1.82
CA GLU A 732 -37.45 -8.80 2.82
C GLU A 732 -37.02 -10.17 2.27
N ARG A 733 -36.15 -10.88 3.00
CA ARG A 733 -35.67 -12.22 2.65
C ARG A 733 -35.58 -13.10 3.88
N GLU A 734 -35.72 -14.41 3.68
CA GLU A 734 -35.43 -15.41 4.71
C GLU A 734 -33.90 -15.56 4.83
N VAL A 735 -33.42 -15.62 6.07
CA VAL A 735 -32.02 -15.86 6.46
C VAL A 735 -31.98 -17.21 7.14
N GLU A 736 -30.99 -18.04 6.79
CA GLU A 736 -30.83 -19.36 7.40
C GLU A 736 -29.96 -19.24 8.66
N GLY A 737 -30.44 -19.78 9.78
CA GLY A 737 -29.75 -19.66 11.07
C GLY A 737 -29.91 -18.27 11.71
N THR A 738 -28.98 -17.93 12.60
CA THR A 738 -28.95 -16.65 13.33
C THR A 738 -27.86 -15.75 12.76
N MET A 739 -28.23 -14.55 12.32
CA MET A 739 -27.28 -13.54 11.82
C MET A 739 -26.39 -13.05 12.97
N THR A 740 -25.07 -13.13 12.79
CA THR A 740 -24.05 -12.79 13.79
C THR A 740 -23.36 -11.45 13.52
N ASP A 741 -23.31 -11.00 12.26
CA ASP A 741 -22.72 -9.73 11.86
C ASP A 741 -23.41 -9.18 10.59
N ILE A 742 -23.42 -7.86 10.40
CA ILE A 742 -23.95 -7.17 9.20
C ILE A 742 -23.27 -5.81 9.00
N TRP A 743 -22.88 -5.52 7.75
CA TRP A 743 -22.27 -4.24 7.35
C TRP A 743 -23.01 -3.62 6.17
N ASN A 744 -22.94 -2.29 6.05
CA ASN A 744 -23.55 -1.44 5.01
C ASN A 744 -25.08 -1.57 4.83
N ALA A 745 -25.78 -2.22 5.77
CA ALA A 745 -27.24 -2.31 5.81
C ALA A 745 -27.72 -2.42 7.26
N VAL A 746 -29.00 -2.11 7.48
CA VAL A 746 -29.72 -2.45 8.72
C VAL A 746 -30.63 -3.64 8.43
N ALA A 747 -30.59 -4.65 9.31
CA ALA A 747 -31.44 -5.81 9.28
C ALA A 747 -32.39 -5.82 10.48
N GLU A 748 -33.69 -5.96 10.23
CA GLU A 748 -34.74 -5.90 11.26
C GLU A 748 -35.73 -7.07 11.11
N PRO A 749 -36.24 -7.67 12.21
CA PRO A 749 -37.18 -8.79 12.12
C PRO A 749 -38.52 -8.42 11.45
N ALA A 750 -38.89 -9.18 10.42
CA ALA A 750 -40.10 -9.03 9.61
C ALA A 750 -40.91 -10.34 9.57
N GLY A 751 -41.44 -10.73 10.74
CA GLY A 751 -42.17 -11.99 10.90
C GLY A 751 -41.23 -13.21 10.79
N ALA A 752 -41.41 -14.01 9.74
CA ALA A 752 -40.51 -15.14 9.42
C ALA A 752 -39.32 -14.73 8.52
N LYS A 753 -39.19 -13.45 8.20
CA LYS A 753 -38.13 -12.89 7.33
C LYS A 753 -37.30 -11.85 8.07
N THR A 754 -36.17 -11.49 7.48
CA THR A 754 -35.41 -10.29 7.82
C THR A 754 -35.69 -9.22 6.78
N ARG A 755 -36.05 -8.01 7.21
CA ARG A 755 -36.07 -6.82 6.35
C ARG A 755 -34.68 -6.20 6.34
N PHE A 756 -34.11 -6.07 5.15
CA PHE A 756 -32.88 -5.33 4.91
C PHE A 756 -33.22 -3.94 4.35
N ARG A 757 -32.50 -2.91 4.79
CA ARG A 757 -32.57 -1.53 4.27
C ARG A 757 -31.20 -0.87 4.32
N GLY A 758 -30.98 0.13 3.49
CA GLY A 758 -29.72 0.87 3.51
C GLY A 758 -29.49 1.67 4.79
N VAL A 759 -28.21 1.98 5.02
CA VAL A 759 -27.73 2.95 6.00
C VAL A 759 -27.61 4.33 5.34
N GLU A 760 -27.52 5.41 6.11
CA GLU A 760 -27.64 6.80 5.63
C GLU A 760 -26.88 7.11 4.32
N HIS A 761 -25.63 6.67 4.20
CA HIS A 761 -24.78 6.94 3.04
C HIS A 761 -25.09 6.10 1.77
N ASN A 762 -25.93 5.07 1.87
CA ASN A 762 -26.34 4.23 0.72
C ASN A 762 -27.86 3.99 0.65
N ALA A 763 -28.66 4.65 1.49
CA ALA A 763 -30.08 4.36 1.66
C ALA A 763 -30.92 4.64 0.42
N THR A 764 -30.53 5.65 -0.37
CA THR A 764 -31.19 6.02 -1.63
C THR A 764 -30.26 5.69 -2.80
N LEU A 765 -30.81 5.10 -3.85
CA LEU A 765 -30.12 4.72 -5.07
C LEU A 765 -30.74 5.42 -6.28
N ASP A 766 -29.91 6.09 -7.09
CA ASP A 766 -30.27 6.60 -8.40
C ASP A 766 -30.51 5.45 -9.41
N PRO A 767 -31.15 5.71 -10.57
CA PRO A 767 -31.35 4.71 -11.61
C PRO A 767 -30.03 4.01 -12.01
N THR A 768 -30.05 2.69 -12.03
CA THR A 768 -28.89 1.78 -12.24
C THR A 768 -27.80 1.80 -11.17
N GLU A 769 -27.92 2.60 -10.11
CA GLU A 769 -26.98 2.58 -8.99
C GLU A 769 -27.10 1.28 -8.18
N VAL A 770 -26.00 0.86 -7.54
CA VAL A 770 -25.87 -0.39 -6.78
C VAL A 770 -25.39 -0.10 -5.36
N ALA A 771 -26.15 -0.48 -4.35
CA ALA A 771 -25.67 -0.60 -2.98
C ALA A 771 -25.11 -2.00 -2.74
N ASP A 772 -23.88 -2.08 -2.23
CA ASP A 772 -23.24 -3.33 -1.80
C ASP A 772 -23.21 -3.43 -0.28
N PHE A 773 -23.73 -4.53 0.25
CA PHE A 773 -23.74 -4.86 1.68
C PHE A 773 -23.43 -6.34 1.91
N GLY A 774 -23.27 -6.75 3.16
CA GLY A 774 -23.16 -8.17 3.49
C GLY A 774 -23.44 -8.48 4.94
N PHE A 775 -23.55 -9.76 5.25
CA PHE A 775 -23.82 -10.28 6.59
C PHE A 775 -23.22 -11.68 6.77
N CYS A 776 -23.05 -12.11 8.01
CA CYS A 776 -22.71 -13.49 8.37
C CYS A 776 -23.77 -14.08 9.30
N ALA A 777 -23.95 -15.41 9.24
CA ALA A 777 -24.92 -16.15 10.04
C ALA A 777 -24.39 -17.54 10.45
N THR A 778 -24.84 -18.04 11.59
CA THR A 778 -24.55 -19.40 12.11
C THR A 778 -25.82 -20.25 12.06
N ARG A 779 -25.73 -21.47 11.53
CA ARG A 779 -26.85 -22.41 11.35
C ARG A 779 -27.10 -23.27 12.59
#